data_AF-A0A2A6BJL1-F1
#
_entry.id   AF-A0A2A6BJL1-F1
#
_cell.length_a   1.000
_cell.length_b   1.000
_cell.length_c   1.000
_cell.angle_alpha   90.00
_cell.angle_beta   90.00
_cell.angle_gamma   90.00
#
_symmetry.space_group_name_H-M   'P 1'
#
loop_
_entity.id
_entity.type
_entity.pdbx_description
1 polymer ?
#
loop_
_entity_poly.entity_id
_entity_poly.type
_entity_poly.pdbx_seq_one_letter_code
_entity_poly.pdbx_strand_id
1 'polypeptide(L)'
;IISKLREYMESVLLMDRNMIDRDTTELSLSICLDMRRRLPSLISYIRLKMKTSMSLSFFLLLTLFNLIHSATIRVSDAEPPLESYWNSFDIPALSLVVLFTPTIIEVQLPSWEYLMQKHPSTAGLRFRSPQPKKSWMPRIYDGRQLKPACGADPILTYKKDEGGPVSEDCLHVYVYASDNVLIRSADRSLPIGGCSVMAVVHGGKFNFESPAVFPEDVIVDNPGQLRLSSLSHSHFSPRDVITVLIGFRLGSFGWINLSPDVNSAPKNLGFHDILAGLKWIQREIHHFGGDKSRVTLFGHSSGASLVDTLSLSPRSIGLFSQLVIASAASASEINKNVNIAASWAIVKATGCAPSHYDYHSGSMEKTELALRCLRSIPYNKIIDAQRSLYNSTEDFYGPSIDGDILPSSNWNLIPIRPLYPTLIGTVNAESRIGRYMLTPDAKSVNSTLIDEYCRHVGYGIWFERREEVYKACFDKYSKERNALYISEDLGLFMPMIKSANALSREGNKVYYYHYTYRGSPSAFDNRWGLDMEDRPAHSEEYIYILGLHRANFSAKDYEIQEIFSKVFADFVNKGDPTPEGRKWSLYEENERNYFEIDFPTNLISSASFPGPSTKFMSRANDFWIDVIEKKIAGTHTVIEKFPEGFDVFQLENLSQLLKSRYANESTHHDKTDYGVKIGYERWTEWTETRRRQSLIDLHDLRLPFQSAQDISLNDKLIENSKQIRPQKENLSNDDRDNEDYGGDDDKKEKKEGGKKREKDKEKIDRIKEKIHDELDDQECYHGNILEDEVKGILPRRGDFILRTQAKDIYATINWNDDITNIQMKARDGGKDGIIYAFDKKTRAYTIKDLLQKHMCGLPIQNDKESIMLLNPIAKQAWELRREQLELVKKLGEGAFGEVHLGKMKWRMGAEKRVTNVAIKVIKKTTNNEKATTELQKEGALMRKFSHQNVVRTYGMVIERDTIMVVMELINGGGLNDYVKNNKVSMEEKGSYAIDIANGLAYIHSLNCIHRDIACRNCLIDISKKQAKVSDFGLTRQTETYKIQPNERIPIRWIAPEVLTSYQYNRAADIYAYGILVWEIFADGAIPFGTMTNQQIKEGIQGTLRPEWPPNTPRDVIETISSCWSGDASSRPQLNEVKKSFSRFKKANIESETQDKTPQGGYPTDVIGGNGGKKKKEESVKRKAGASIKSKPKSKDKVGNGKSDDNDGKARTRSMESWKEKKRGIIDYREEEHSDLYGDRRRIEERNP
;
A
#
# COMPACT_ATOMS: atom_id res chain seq x y z
N ILE A 1 25.42 10.96 58.02
CA ILE A 1 24.94 9.94 57.04
C ILE A 1 25.66 10.10 55.71
N ILE A 2 25.47 11.21 54.97
CA ILE A 2 26.14 11.41 53.66
C ILE A 2 27.67 11.33 53.75
N SER A 3 28.30 11.89 54.81
CA SER A 3 29.75 11.71 55.04
C SER A 3 30.14 10.23 55.21
N LYS A 4 29.44 9.48 56.07
CA LYS A 4 29.65 8.02 56.22
C LYS A 4 29.42 7.23 54.93
N LEU A 5 28.53 7.67 54.05
CA LEU A 5 28.38 7.08 52.71
C LEU A 5 29.56 7.42 51.79
N ARG A 6 30.10 8.64 51.88
CA ARG A 6 31.33 9.02 51.17
C ARG A 6 32.54 8.23 51.67
N GLU A 7 32.80 8.20 52.99
CA GLU A 7 33.85 7.39 53.61
C GLU A 7 33.76 5.92 53.17
N TYR A 8 32.53 5.36 53.13
CA TYR A 8 32.30 4.00 52.68
C TYR A 8 32.59 3.81 51.18
N MET A 9 32.11 4.70 50.30
CA MET A 9 32.44 4.61 48.86
C MET A 9 33.92 4.83 48.57
N GLU A 10 34.60 5.74 49.29
CA GLU A 10 36.05 5.94 49.19
C GLU A 10 36.82 4.68 49.65
N SER A 11 36.35 3.99 50.71
CA SER A 11 36.94 2.70 51.13
C SER A 11 36.75 1.58 50.09
N VAL A 12 35.61 1.53 49.40
CA VAL A 12 35.35 0.55 48.32
C VAL A 12 36.21 0.86 47.09
N LEU A 13 36.33 2.14 46.69
CA LEU A 13 37.16 2.56 45.57
C LEU A 13 38.67 2.41 45.82
N LEU A 14 39.11 2.39 47.09
CA LEU A 14 40.48 2.07 47.48
C LEU A 14 40.82 0.57 47.40
N MET A 15 39.83 -0.31 47.53
CA MET A 15 40.02 -1.77 47.40
C MET A 15 40.12 -2.20 45.92
N ASP A 16 39.44 -1.51 45.01
CA ASP A 16 39.37 -1.84 43.56
C ASP A 16 40.72 -1.73 42.79
N ARG A 17 41.82 -1.42 43.48
CA ARG A 17 43.17 -1.33 42.89
C ARG A 17 44.11 -2.49 43.20
N ASN A 18 43.77 -3.42 44.11
CA ASN A 18 44.64 -4.55 44.43
C ASN A 18 43.85 -5.84 44.77
N MET A 19 44.39 -6.96 44.27
CA MET A 19 44.04 -8.36 44.53
C MET A 19 42.93 -9.02 43.70
N ILE A 20 43.22 -10.27 43.33
CA ILE A 20 42.33 -11.23 42.67
C ILE A 20 42.30 -12.47 43.57
N ASP A 21 41.24 -12.69 44.36
CA ASP A 21 40.94 -14.01 44.94
C ASP A 21 39.49 -14.18 45.42
N ARG A 22 39.13 -15.42 45.77
CA ARG A 22 37.76 -15.95 45.98
C ARG A 22 37.03 -15.46 47.25
N ASP A 23 37.77 -15.03 48.27
CA ASP A 23 37.19 -14.58 49.57
C ASP A 23 36.29 -13.34 49.45
N THR A 24 36.38 -12.64 48.31
CA THR A 24 35.49 -11.52 47.94
C THR A 24 33.99 -11.87 47.97
N THR A 25 33.62 -13.15 47.87
CA THR A 25 32.22 -13.60 47.78
C THR A 25 31.45 -13.43 49.10
N GLU A 26 31.99 -13.87 50.24
CA GLU A 26 31.31 -13.72 51.54
C GLU A 26 31.20 -12.26 51.96
N LEU A 27 32.24 -11.47 51.74
CA LEU A 27 32.25 -10.05 52.07
C LEU A 27 31.19 -9.29 51.27
N SER A 28 31.07 -9.59 49.97
CA SER A 28 30.02 -9.05 49.10
C SER A 28 28.61 -9.42 49.58
N LEU A 29 28.40 -10.67 49.99
CA LEU A 29 27.11 -11.15 50.50
C LEU A 29 26.73 -10.45 51.82
N SER A 30 27.68 -10.28 52.73
CA SER A 30 27.50 -9.54 53.99
C SER A 30 27.07 -8.08 53.75
N ILE A 31 27.73 -7.39 52.83
CA ILE A 31 27.41 -6.01 52.44
C ILE A 31 26.01 -5.91 51.83
N CYS A 32 25.63 -6.85 50.95
CA CYS A 32 24.29 -6.91 50.36
C CYS A 32 23.20 -7.15 51.42
N LEU A 33 23.46 -7.98 52.44
CA LEU A 33 22.52 -8.26 53.53
C LEU A 33 22.33 -7.05 54.46
N ASP A 34 23.38 -6.30 54.77
CA ASP A 34 23.26 -5.08 55.59
C ASP A 34 22.61 -3.92 54.81
N MET A 35 22.88 -3.78 53.50
CA MET A 35 22.10 -2.89 52.63
C MET A 35 20.61 -3.26 52.64
N ARG A 36 20.27 -4.56 52.48
CA ARG A 36 18.88 -5.04 52.50
C ARG A 36 18.16 -4.74 53.82
N ARG A 37 18.88 -4.77 54.95
CA ARG A 37 18.35 -4.37 56.27
C ARG A 37 18.12 -2.85 56.40
N ARG A 38 18.99 -2.01 55.82
CA ARG A 38 18.91 -0.54 55.94
C ARG A 38 18.00 0.13 54.91
N LEU A 39 17.75 -0.52 53.78
CA LEU A 39 16.96 0.01 52.65
C LEU A 39 15.55 0.52 53.03
N PRO A 40 14.74 -0.16 53.88
CA PRO A 40 13.41 0.35 54.27
C PRO A 40 13.45 1.67 55.06
N SER A 41 14.47 1.84 55.91
CA SER A 41 14.71 3.09 56.66
C SER A 41 15.13 4.22 55.73
N LEU A 42 15.97 3.93 54.73
CA LEU A 42 16.39 4.89 53.72
C LEU A 42 15.22 5.33 52.82
N ILE A 43 14.37 4.40 52.38
CA ILE A 43 13.15 4.69 51.61
C ILE A 43 12.18 5.56 52.43
N SER A 44 12.03 5.28 53.73
CA SER A 44 11.19 6.09 54.64
C SER A 44 11.74 7.51 54.81
N TYR A 45 13.05 7.68 54.92
CA TYR A 45 13.71 8.98 54.97
C TYR A 45 13.57 9.76 53.64
N ILE A 46 13.72 9.09 52.49
CA ILE A 46 13.47 9.69 51.18
C ILE A 46 12.02 10.14 51.04
N ARG A 47 11.03 9.29 51.41
CA ARG A 47 9.60 9.67 51.44
C ARG A 47 9.34 10.93 52.28
N LEU A 48 10.05 11.10 53.41
CA LEU A 48 9.97 12.32 54.22
C LEU A 48 10.49 13.55 53.47
N LYS A 49 11.59 13.42 52.73
CA LYS A 49 12.23 14.51 51.97
C LYS A 49 11.53 14.86 50.65
N MET A 50 10.83 13.92 50.00
CA MET A 50 10.10 14.20 48.75
C MET A 50 9.07 15.34 48.88
N LYS A 51 8.52 15.57 50.08
CA LYS A 51 7.64 16.73 50.35
C LYS A 51 8.33 18.10 50.28
N THR A 52 9.65 18.17 50.05
CA THR A 52 10.44 19.41 50.12
C THR A 52 11.34 19.69 48.92
N SER A 53 11.67 18.71 48.07
CA SER A 53 12.35 18.93 46.78
C SER A 53 12.22 17.71 45.87
N MET A 54 11.78 17.92 44.63
CA MET A 54 11.53 16.83 43.67
C MET A 54 12.80 16.41 42.92
N SER A 55 13.63 17.36 42.48
CA SER A 55 14.83 17.09 41.68
C SER A 55 15.91 16.32 42.44
N LEU A 56 16.22 16.73 43.68
CA LEU A 56 17.21 16.03 44.52
C LEU A 56 16.76 14.61 44.88
N SER A 57 15.45 14.40 45.04
CA SER A 57 14.86 13.09 45.32
C SER A 57 14.97 12.14 44.12
N PHE A 58 14.77 12.65 42.90
CA PHE A 58 14.94 11.88 41.66
C PHE A 58 16.40 11.46 41.46
N PHE A 59 17.36 12.38 41.66
CA PHE A 59 18.79 12.09 41.51
C PHE A 59 19.28 11.03 42.52
N LEU A 60 18.81 11.09 43.77
CA LEU A 60 19.09 10.07 44.79
C LEU A 60 18.50 8.71 44.43
N LEU A 61 17.28 8.64 43.89
CA LEU A 61 16.67 7.39 43.43
C LEU A 61 17.43 6.77 42.26
N LEU A 62 17.81 7.58 41.25
CA LEU A 62 18.58 7.11 40.09
C LEU A 62 19.95 6.57 40.50
N THR A 63 20.63 7.25 41.42
CA THR A 63 21.92 6.83 41.98
C THR A 63 21.78 5.50 42.74
N LEU A 64 20.74 5.34 43.55
CA LEU A 64 20.50 4.11 44.30
C LEU A 64 20.15 2.93 43.37
N PHE A 65 19.37 3.18 42.33
CA PHE A 65 18.97 2.17 41.34
C PHE A 65 20.19 1.61 40.60
N ASN A 66 21.06 2.49 40.09
CA ASN A 66 22.29 2.08 39.40
C ASN A 66 23.24 1.30 40.33
N LEU A 67 23.35 1.72 41.60
CA LEU A 67 24.19 1.03 42.59
C LEU A 67 23.70 -0.40 42.89
N ILE A 68 22.38 -0.56 43.08
CA ILE A 68 21.75 -1.87 43.31
C ILE A 68 21.88 -2.76 42.06
N HIS A 69 21.64 -2.20 40.87
CA HIS A 69 21.72 -2.94 39.62
C HIS A 69 23.14 -3.48 39.35
N SER A 70 24.15 -2.63 39.53
CA SER A 70 25.56 -3.01 39.41
C SER A 70 25.97 -4.11 40.41
N ALA A 71 25.41 -4.09 41.63
CA ALA A 71 25.63 -5.16 42.60
C ALA A 71 24.95 -6.49 42.20
N THR A 72 23.73 -6.47 41.65
CA THR A 72 23.03 -7.70 41.23
C THR A 72 23.67 -8.39 40.02
N ILE A 73 24.32 -7.66 39.11
CA ILE A 73 24.95 -8.21 37.89
C ILE A 73 26.08 -9.21 38.20
N ARG A 74 26.67 -9.19 39.41
CA ARG A 74 27.72 -10.14 39.83
C ARG A 74 27.21 -11.37 40.61
N VAL A 75 25.90 -11.56 40.76
CA VAL A 75 25.32 -12.62 41.63
C VAL A 75 24.22 -13.43 40.92
N SER A 76 24.11 -13.35 39.59
CA SER A 76 23.05 -14.00 38.81
C SER A 76 23.35 -15.46 38.47
N ASP A 77 23.42 -16.33 39.48
CA ASP A 77 23.50 -17.80 39.29
C ASP A 77 22.79 -18.60 40.43
N ALA A 78 21.74 -18.03 41.04
CA ALA A 78 20.81 -18.78 41.90
C ALA A 78 19.41 -18.11 42.09
N GLU A 79 18.39 -18.67 41.44
CA GLU A 79 16.97 -18.69 41.89
C GLU A 79 16.15 -17.34 41.95
N PRO A 80 14.81 -17.37 42.17
CA PRO A 80 13.87 -16.56 41.36
C PRO A 80 13.52 -15.13 41.87
N PRO A 81 12.95 -14.26 40.99
CA PRO A 81 12.77 -12.83 41.24
C PRO A 81 11.59 -12.43 42.14
N LEU A 82 11.73 -11.27 42.77
CA LEU A 82 10.76 -10.63 43.68
C LEU A 82 9.63 -9.88 42.94
N GLU A 83 8.77 -10.59 42.22
CA GLU A 83 7.64 -9.96 41.50
C GLU A 83 6.60 -9.29 42.44
N SER A 84 6.47 -9.76 43.69
CA SER A 84 5.39 -9.38 44.60
C SER A 84 5.37 -7.92 45.10
N TYR A 85 6.44 -7.14 44.88
CA TYR A 85 6.56 -5.77 45.39
C TYR A 85 6.10 -4.67 44.41
N TRP A 86 5.95 -4.97 43.12
CA TRP A 86 5.79 -3.93 42.08
C TRP A 86 4.33 -3.52 41.81
N ASN A 87 3.36 -4.34 42.20
CA ASN A 87 1.92 -4.14 41.95
C ASN A 87 1.26 -3.07 42.84
N SER A 88 1.90 -1.92 43.05
CA SER A 88 1.42 -0.86 43.97
C SER A 88 1.58 0.59 43.45
N PHE A 89 1.82 0.78 42.15
CA PHE A 89 1.95 2.10 41.52
C PHE A 89 0.97 2.29 40.34
N ASP A 90 -0.18 2.93 40.61
CA ASP A 90 -1.08 3.43 39.56
C ASP A 90 -0.56 4.75 38.97
N ILE A 91 -0.11 4.73 37.70
CA ILE A 91 0.17 5.93 36.89
C ILE A 91 -0.33 5.69 35.45
N PRO A 92 -1.09 6.61 34.81
CA PRO A 92 -1.66 6.35 33.49
C PRO A 92 -0.67 6.39 32.31
N ALA A 93 -0.48 5.24 31.67
CA ALA A 93 -0.32 5.03 30.22
C ALA A 93 0.43 6.09 29.37
N LEU A 94 1.73 6.31 29.60
CA LEU A 94 2.69 6.76 28.56
C LEU A 94 4.17 6.67 29.03
N SER A 95 4.88 5.62 28.57
CA SER A 95 6.35 5.38 28.53
C SER A 95 6.51 3.91 28.11
N LEU A 96 7.18 3.50 27.03
CA LEU A 96 8.54 3.83 26.57
C LEU A 96 9.61 3.49 27.62
N VAL A 97 10.04 2.22 27.65
CA VAL A 97 11.17 1.75 28.45
C VAL A 97 12.45 2.00 27.66
N VAL A 98 13.13 3.09 27.97
CA VAL A 98 14.47 3.40 27.42
C VAL A 98 15.51 2.59 28.21
N LEU A 99 16.27 1.74 27.50
CA LEU A 99 17.46 1.06 28.02
C LEU A 99 18.68 1.62 27.28
N PHE A 100 19.75 1.91 28.02
CA PHE A 100 20.91 2.66 27.54
C PHE A 100 21.88 1.77 26.73
N THR A 101 21.58 1.64 25.44
CA THR A 101 22.39 1.04 24.35
C THR A 101 21.87 1.60 23.01
N PRO A 102 22.60 1.49 21.88
CA PRO A 102 22.06 1.85 20.56
C PRO A 102 20.66 1.28 20.37
N THR A 103 19.69 2.16 20.16
CA THR A 103 18.28 1.85 20.38
C THR A 103 17.65 1.22 19.15
N ILE A 104 17.91 -0.09 18.97
CA ILE A 104 17.20 -0.90 17.99
C ILE A 104 15.71 -0.95 18.38
N ILE A 105 14.88 -0.25 17.61
CA ILE A 105 13.42 -0.37 17.65
C ILE A 105 12.98 -0.80 16.25
N GLU A 106 13.03 -2.11 16.03
CA GLU A 106 12.42 -2.76 14.89
C GLU A 106 10.89 -2.52 14.91
N VAL A 107 10.34 -2.01 13.79
CA VAL A 107 8.89 -1.90 13.60
C VAL A 107 8.50 -2.66 12.35
N GLN A 108 8.18 -3.95 12.54
CA GLN A 108 7.75 -4.89 11.51
C GLN A 108 6.80 -4.28 10.46
N LEU A 109 7.30 -4.15 9.22
CA LEU A 109 6.45 -4.13 8.02
C LEU A 109 5.74 -5.49 7.93
N PRO A 110 4.56 -5.60 7.30
CA PRO A 110 3.62 -6.70 7.54
C PRO A 110 4.11 -8.16 7.33
N SER A 111 4.54 -8.82 8.41
CA SER A 111 4.84 -10.26 8.42
C SER A 111 4.54 -11.03 9.75
N TRP A 112 3.46 -10.67 10.46
CA TRP A 112 2.63 -11.64 11.23
C TRP A 112 3.23 -12.47 12.40
N GLU A 113 4.08 -11.91 13.26
CA GLU A 113 4.64 -12.65 14.41
C GLU A 113 3.67 -12.81 15.62
N TYR A 114 2.54 -13.52 15.48
CA TYR A 114 1.82 -14.14 16.62
C TYR A 114 0.87 -15.30 16.24
N LEU A 115 1.36 -16.34 15.56
CA LEU A 115 0.61 -17.61 15.40
C LEU A 115 1.49 -18.88 15.35
N MET A 116 2.67 -18.86 15.99
CA MET A 116 3.59 -20.00 16.04
C MET A 116 3.19 -21.07 17.07
N GLN A 117 2.15 -21.85 16.75
CA GLN A 117 2.09 -23.27 17.11
C GLN A 117 1.11 -24.02 16.19
N LYS A 118 1.67 -24.79 15.23
CA LYS A 118 0.99 -25.74 14.32
C LYS A 118 -0.02 -25.14 13.31
N HIS A 119 0.46 -24.43 12.28
CA HIS A 119 0.14 -24.70 10.85
C HIS A 119 0.95 -23.74 9.93
N PRO A 120 1.36 -24.15 8.71
CA PRO A 120 2.10 -23.26 7.79
C PRO A 120 1.18 -22.24 7.11
N SER A 121 1.43 -20.94 7.34
CA SER A 121 0.50 -19.86 6.95
C SER A 121 1.10 -18.71 6.13
N THR A 122 2.35 -18.79 5.68
CA THR A 122 2.93 -17.85 4.69
C THR A 122 2.42 -18.10 3.26
N ALA A 123 2.03 -19.34 2.95
CA ALA A 123 1.64 -19.83 1.63
C ALA A 123 0.58 -18.97 0.90
N GLY A 124 -0.35 -18.35 1.63
CA GLY A 124 -1.40 -17.49 1.06
C GLY A 124 -0.92 -16.11 0.57
N LEU A 125 0.28 -15.67 0.96
CA LEU A 125 0.83 -14.35 0.61
C LEU A 125 2.16 -14.41 -0.17
N ARG A 126 2.77 -15.59 -0.33
CA ARG A 126 3.97 -15.77 -1.16
C ARG A 126 3.72 -15.31 -2.60
N PHE A 127 4.68 -14.57 -3.15
CA PHE A 127 4.59 -13.90 -4.46
C PHE A 127 3.37 -12.96 -4.60
N ARG A 128 3.08 -12.15 -3.58
CA ARG A 128 2.09 -11.06 -3.63
C ARG A 128 2.68 -9.78 -3.04
N SER A 129 2.17 -8.61 -3.44
CA SER A 129 2.57 -7.31 -2.87
C SER A 129 2.25 -7.25 -1.36
N PRO A 130 3.06 -6.59 -0.53
CA PRO A 130 2.92 -6.57 0.93
C PRO A 130 1.62 -5.85 1.36
N GLN A 131 1.01 -6.32 2.46
CA GLN A 131 -0.35 -5.93 2.89
C GLN A 131 -0.36 -5.39 4.33
N PRO A 132 -0.71 -4.11 4.60
CA PRO A 132 -0.50 -3.43 5.89
C PRO A 132 -0.81 -4.24 7.17
N LYS A 133 0.08 -4.15 8.16
CA LYS A 133 0.00 -4.93 9.41
C LYS A 133 -1.19 -4.47 10.25
N LYS A 134 -1.95 -5.43 10.81
CA LYS A 134 -3.03 -5.12 11.76
C LYS A 134 -2.42 -4.65 13.09
N SER A 135 -3.05 -3.65 13.71
CA SER A 135 -2.55 -2.99 14.93
C SER A 135 -2.34 -3.98 16.09
N TRP A 136 -1.23 -3.79 16.81
CA TRP A 136 -0.84 -4.57 17.96
C TRP A 136 -1.53 -4.05 19.24
N MET A 137 -2.51 -4.80 19.73
CA MET A 137 -3.14 -4.58 21.04
C MET A 137 -3.24 -5.91 21.82
N PRO A 138 -2.88 -5.96 23.13
CA PRO A 138 -2.17 -4.99 23.94
C PRO A 138 -0.81 -5.57 24.41
N ARG A 139 0.23 -5.45 23.59
CA ARG A 139 1.62 -5.81 23.97
C ARG A 139 2.60 -4.81 23.38
N ILE A 140 3.61 -4.45 24.17
CA ILE A 140 4.82 -3.78 23.65
C ILE A 140 5.57 -4.82 22.80
N TYR A 141 6.09 -4.37 21.66
CA TYR A 141 6.92 -5.21 20.79
C TYR A 141 8.39 -5.09 21.19
N ASP A 142 9.11 -6.21 21.26
CA ASP A 142 10.52 -6.25 21.64
C ASP A 142 11.41 -6.22 20.38
N GLY A 143 11.71 -5.01 19.92
CA GLY A 143 12.50 -4.77 18.71
C GLY A 143 14.03 -4.85 18.89
N ARG A 144 14.53 -5.42 20.00
CA ARG A 144 15.96 -5.44 20.37
C ARG A 144 16.78 -6.57 19.72
N GLN A 145 16.20 -7.33 18.79
CA GLN A 145 16.87 -8.45 18.11
C GLN A 145 16.71 -8.33 16.60
N LEU A 146 17.80 -8.49 15.85
CA LEU A 146 17.78 -8.55 14.40
C LEU A 146 17.01 -9.80 13.94
N LYS A 147 16.10 -9.64 12.97
CA LYS A 147 15.33 -10.74 12.39
C LYS A 147 16.12 -11.46 11.30
N PRO A 148 15.73 -12.70 10.93
CA PRO A 148 16.33 -13.43 9.83
C PRO A 148 16.34 -12.64 8.52
N ALA A 149 17.37 -12.85 7.70
CA ALA A 149 17.44 -12.28 6.36
C ALA A 149 16.35 -12.84 5.42
N CYS A 150 16.10 -12.16 4.30
CA CYS A 150 15.16 -12.63 3.29
C CYS A 150 15.67 -13.86 2.53
N GLY A 151 14.80 -14.44 1.71
CA GLY A 151 15.04 -15.67 0.94
C GLY A 151 16.18 -15.58 -0.07
N ALA A 152 17.38 -15.90 0.41
CA ALA A 152 18.66 -15.84 -0.27
C ALA A 152 19.55 -17.03 0.12
N ASP A 153 20.74 -17.12 -0.48
CA ASP A 153 21.77 -18.00 0.09
C ASP A 153 22.35 -17.42 1.40
N PRO A 154 22.39 -18.19 2.51
CA PRO A 154 22.90 -17.70 3.80
C PRO A 154 24.40 -17.43 3.85
N ILE A 155 25.23 -18.18 3.11
CA ILE A 155 26.70 -18.05 3.14
C ILE A 155 27.12 -16.80 2.36
N LEU A 156 26.48 -16.54 1.22
CA LEU A 156 26.65 -15.29 0.48
C LEU A 156 26.08 -14.08 1.26
N THR A 157 24.93 -14.25 1.92
CA THR A 157 24.28 -13.18 2.70
C THR A 157 25.07 -12.78 3.93
N TYR A 158 25.37 -13.73 4.82
CA TYR A 158 26.05 -13.47 6.10
C TYR A 158 27.58 -13.45 6.00
N LYS A 159 28.14 -13.79 4.83
CA LYS A 159 29.59 -13.73 4.52
C LYS A 159 30.45 -14.59 5.46
N LYS A 160 29.85 -15.66 5.96
CA LYS A 160 30.43 -16.66 6.88
C LYS A 160 30.17 -18.06 6.36
N ASP A 161 31.09 -18.98 6.59
CA ASP A 161 31.00 -20.37 6.10
C ASP A 161 29.85 -21.15 6.76
N GLU A 162 29.50 -20.79 8.00
CA GLU A 162 28.33 -21.28 8.75
C GLU A 162 26.99 -20.66 8.29
N GLY A 163 27.03 -19.61 7.47
CA GLY A 163 25.86 -18.84 7.05
C GLY A 163 25.18 -18.07 8.18
N GLY A 164 23.85 -18.06 8.18
CA GLY A 164 23.00 -17.39 9.16
C GLY A 164 21.50 -17.61 8.90
N PRO A 165 20.61 -17.05 9.74
CA PRO A 165 19.17 -17.33 9.67
C PRO A 165 18.49 -16.62 8.48
N VAL A 166 17.69 -17.37 7.68
CA VAL A 166 16.88 -16.83 6.58
C VAL A 166 15.40 -17.22 6.72
N SER A 167 14.47 -16.35 6.30
CA SER A 167 13.02 -16.53 6.48
C SER A 167 12.18 -15.85 5.38
N GLU A 168 10.91 -16.27 5.25
CA GLU A 168 9.88 -15.48 4.55
C GLU A 168 9.37 -14.29 5.40
N ASP A 169 9.46 -14.41 6.73
CA ASP A 169 9.27 -13.31 7.68
C ASP A 169 10.59 -12.55 7.82
N CYS A 170 10.81 -11.61 6.88
CA CYS A 170 12.03 -10.82 6.74
C CYS A 170 11.77 -9.34 6.36
N LEU A 171 10.50 -8.95 6.25
CA LEU A 171 10.10 -7.59 5.88
C LEU A 171 10.12 -6.68 7.11
N HIS A 172 11.32 -6.21 7.44
CA HIS A 172 11.58 -5.41 8.64
C HIS A 172 12.28 -4.10 8.29
N VAL A 173 12.04 -3.08 9.11
CA VAL A 173 12.70 -1.77 9.02
C VAL A 173 13.41 -1.53 10.34
N TYR A 174 14.69 -1.21 10.24
CA TYR A 174 15.58 -1.00 11.38
C TYR A 174 15.98 0.47 11.42
N VAL A 175 15.63 1.15 12.52
CA VAL A 175 15.96 2.56 12.74
C VAL A 175 17.14 2.66 13.70
N TYR A 176 18.18 3.39 13.30
CA TYR A 176 19.38 3.64 14.07
C TYR A 176 19.57 5.15 14.24
N ALA A 177 19.59 5.59 15.49
CA ALA A 177 19.80 6.98 15.89
C ALA A 177 20.75 7.02 17.09
N SER A 178 21.57 8.07 17.19
CA SER A 178 22.47 8.26 18.34
C SER A 178 21.72 8.73 19.58
N ASP A 179 22.28 8.48 20.75
CA ASP A 179 21.70 8.88 22.05
C ASP A 179 21.34 10.37 22.08
N ASN A 180 22.19 11.24 21.52
CA ASN A 180 21.93 12.68 21.44
C ASN A 180 20.69 13.04 20.59
N VAL A 181 20.34 12.25 19.56
CA VAL A 181 19.11 12.46 18.77
C VAL A 181 17.88 11.99 19.55
N LEU A 182 17.99 10.82 20.21
CA LEU A 182 16.90 10.23 20.97
C LEU A 182 16.56 11.04 22.24
N ILE A 183 17.57 11.53 22.96
CA ILE A 183 17.41 12.42 24.12
C ILE A 183 16.72 13.73 23.72
N ARG A 184 17.15 14.36 22.62
CA ARG A 184 16.49 15.58 22.07
C ARG A 184 15.06 15.30 21.62
N SER A 185 14.78 14.11 21.11
CA SER A 185 13.42 13.70 20.68
C SER A 185 12.49 13.36 21.84
N ALA A 186 13.04 12.98 23.01
CA ALA A 186 12.26 12.72 24.21
C ALA A 186 11.86 14.00 24.97
N ASP A 187 12.63 15.09 24.82
CA ASP A 187 12.32 16.39 25.43
C ASP A 187 11.20 17.12 24.67
N ARG A 188 9.98 17.02 25.20
CA ARG A 188 8.77 17.67 24.65
C ARG A 188 8.79 19.21 24.75
N SER A 189 9.81 19.83 25.35
CA SER A 189 9.99 21.29 25.32
C SER A 189 10.78 21.76 24.09
N LEU A 190 11.47 20.86 23.39
CA LEU A 190 12.14 21.12 22.12
C LEU A 190 11.21 20.84 20.91
N PRO A 191 11.47 21.42 19.73
CA PRO A 191 10.74 21.09 18.51
C PRO A 191 10.91 19.60 18.13
N ILE A 192 9.80 18.91 17.90
CA ILE A 192 9.82 17.50 17.46
C ILE A 192 10.19 17.44 15.98
N GLY A 193 11.33 16.81 15.69
CA GLY A 193 11.82 16.57 14.32
C GLY A 193 12.87 17.60 13.88
N GLY A 194 13.85 17.14 13.11
CA GLY A 194 14.89 18.01 12.53
C GLY A 194 16.16 17.30 12.07
N CYS A 195 16.35 16.02 12.41
CA CYS A 195 17.44 15.20 11.89
C CYS A 195 17.17 14.75 10.44
N SER A 196 18.21 14.71 9.60
CA SER A 196 18.06 14.11 8.26
C SER A 196 17.92 12.59 8.38
N VAL A 197 17.31 11.96 7.38
CA VAL A 197 17.10 10.51 7.36
C VAL A 197 17.85 9.90 6.18
N MET A 198 18.72 8.93 6.43
CA MET A 198 19.40 8.14 5.41
C MET A 198 18.72 6.76 5.30
N ALA A 199 17.83 6.62 4.33
CA ALA A 199 17.15 5.36 4.04
C ALA A 199 18.05 4.50 3.14
N VAL A 200 18.51 3.34 3.63
CA VAL A 200 19.48 2.48 2.94
C VAL A 200 18.77 1.28 2.29
N VAL A 201 19.05 1.09 1.00
CA VAL A 201 18.74 -0.12 0.22
C VAL A 201 20.04 -0.88 -0.03
N HIS A 202 20.13 -2.11 0.45
CA HIS A 202 21.37 -2.90 0.41
C HIS A 202 21.70 -3.49 -0.97
N GLY A 203 22.94 -3.98 -1.11
CA GLY A 203 23.46 -4.59 -2.34
C GLY A 203 23.08 -6.06 -2.47
N GLY A 204 24.02 -6.88 -2.92
CA GLY A 204 23.88 -8.33 -3.00
C GLY A 204 23.31 -8.88 -4.33
N LYS A 205 23.58 -8.21 -5.46
CA LYS A 205 23.13 -8.60 -6.81
C LYS A 205 21.62 -8.94 -6.90
N PHE A 206 20.77 -8.21 -6.18
CA PHE A 206 19.31 -8.46 -6.05
C PHE A 206 18.92 -9.80 -5.35
N ASN A 207 19.90 -10.59 -4.91
CA ASN A 207 19.80 -12.03 -4.66
C ASN A 207 20.21 -12.46 -3.26
N PHE A 208 21.11 -11.73 -2.62
CA PHE A 208 21.59 -11.96 -1.26
C PHE A 208 21.74 -10.64 -0.50
N GLU A 209 22.39 -10.70 0.67
CA GLU A 209 22.56 -9.57 1.59
C GLU A 209 21.29 -9.20 2.38
N SER A 210 21.44 -8.35 3.40
CA SER A 210 20.38 -8.08 4.38
C SER A 210 20.70 -6.82 5.20
N PRO A 211 19.70 -6.14 5.80
CA PRO A 211 19.95 -5.22 6.91
C PRO A 211 20.71 -5.84 8.08
N ALA A 212 20.58 -7.16 8.30
CA ALA A 212 21.13 -7.88 9.46
C ALA A 212 22.64 -8.17 9.39
N VAL A 213 23.36 -7.65 8.39
CA VAL A 213 24.82 -7.84 8.24
C VAL A 213 25.63 -6.53 8.27
N PHE A 214 24.97 -5.41 8.54
CA PHE A 214 25.64 -4.12 8.74
C PHE A 214 26.05 -3.98 10.22
N PRO A 215 27.32 -3.63 10.51
CA PRO A 215 27.80 -3.49 11.89
C PRO A 215 27.19 -2.26 12.57
N GLU A 216 26.53 -2.49 13.70
CA GLU A 216 25.72 -1.48 14.43
C GLU A 216 26.51 -0.27 14.91
N ASP A 217 27.79 -0.44 15.25
CA ASP A 217 28.68 0.67 15.65
C ASP A 217 28.88 1.66 14.50
N VAL A 218 29.15 1.15 13.29
CA VAL A 218 29.45 2.01 12.13
C VAL A 218 28.19 2.74 11.65
N ILE A 219 27.05 2.06 11.54
CA ILE A 219 25.81 2.67 11.02
C ILE A 219 25.14 3.66 11.98
N VAL A 220 25.55 3.68 13.25
CA VAL A 220 25.17 4.70 14.25
C VAL A 220 26.20 5.82 14.31
N ASP A 221 27.49 5.50 14.50
CA ASP A 221 28.51 6.52 14.79
C ASP A 221 28.85 7.35 13.54
N ASN A 222 29.00 6.75 12.35
CA ASN A 222 29.37 7.48 11.12
C ASN A 222 28.37 8.59 10.74
N PRO A 223 27.05 8.32 10.64
CA PRO A 223 26.07 9.33 10.25
C PRO A 223 25.49 10.09 11.45
N GLY A 224 25.42 9.49 12.65
CA GLY A 224 24.77 10.09 13.82
C GLY A 224 25.72 10.89 14.73
N GLN A 225 26.81 10.27 15.19
CA GLN A 225 27.66 10.83 16.24
C GLN A 225 29.03 10.12 16.30
N LEU A 226 30.03 10.65 15.60
CA LEU A 226 31.31 9.95 15.48
C LEU A 226 32.14 10.02 16.77
N ARG A 227 32.70 8.87 17.19
CA ARG A 227 33.71 8.76 18.24
C ARG A 227 35.10 9.10 17.69
N LEU A 228 35.74 10.12 18.26
CA LEU A 228 37.10 10.49 17.93
C LEU A 228 38.08 9.52 18.61
N SER A 229 38.82 8.73 17.82
CA SER A 229 39.78 7.73 18.33
C SER A 229 41.06 8.33 18.93
N SER A 230 41.31 9.62 18.68
CA SER A 230 42.55 10.33 19.02
C SER A 230 42.55 11.05 20.38
N LEU A 231 41.41 11.10 21.09
CA LEU A 231 41.25 11.82 22.36
C LEU A 231 40.52 10.98 23.42
N SER A 232 40.88 11.19 24.69
CA SER A 232 40.35 10.42 25.82
C SER A 232 38.88 10.74 26.12
N HIS A 233 38.03 9.71 26.01
CA HIS A 233 36.74 9.54 26.71
C HIS A 233 35.95 10.83 27.02
N SER A 234 35.41 11.53 26.01
CA SER A 234 34.28 12.48 26.21
C SER A 234 33.79 13.18 24.94
N HIS A 235 34.67 13.43 23.96
CA HIS A 235 34.38 14.32 22.84
C HIS A 235 33.78 13.55 21.64
N PHE A 236 32.61 13.99 21.20
CA PHE A 236 31.88 13.45 20.05
C PHE A 236 31.55 14.58 19.06
N SER A 237 31.55 14.27 17.76
CA SER A 237 31.08 15.20 16.73
C SER A 237 29.64 14.85 16.33
N PRO A 238 28.61 15.64 16.73
CA PRO A 238 27.22 15.37 16.35
C PRO A 238 26.99 15.63 14.86
N ARG A 239 26.41 14.66 14.17
CA ARG A 239 26.14 14.71 12.72
C ARG A 239 24.65 14.64 12.38
N ASP A 240 23.81 14.30 13.37
CA ASP A 240 22.35 14.48 13.37
C ASP A 240 21.59 13.86 12.18
N VAL A 241 22.12 12.74 11.65
CA VAL A 241 21.43 11.86 10.70
C VAL A 241 20.93 10.60 11.42
N ILE A 242 19.73 10.14 11.03
CA ILE A 242 19.15 8.85 11.41
C ILE A 242 19.31 7.88 10.24
N THR A 243 19.91 6.71 10.48
CA THR A 243 20.01 5.64 9.48
C THR A 243 18.77 4.75 9.55
N VAL A 244 18.19 4.39 8.40
CA VAL A 244 17.06 3.46 8.33
C VAL A 244 17.36 2.38 7.29
N LEU A 245 17.59 1.14 7.74
CA LEU A 245 17.80 0.01 6.83
C LEU A 245 16.45 -0.62 6.47
N ILE A 246 16.20 -0.84 5.18
CA ILE A 246 14.96 -1.44 4.67
C ILE A 246 15.22 -2.88 4.19
N GLY A 247 14.54 -3.86 4.78
CA GLY A 247 14.50 -5.24 4.28
C GLY A 247 13.49 -5.40 3.15
N PHE A 248 13.88 -6.09 2.07
CA PHE A 248 13.04 -6.38 0.90
C PHE A 248 13.31 -7.79 0.37
N ARG A 249 12.33 -8.40 -0.31
CA ARG A 249 12.51 -9.77 -0.84
C ARG A 249 13.52 -9.82 -1.98
N LEU A 250 14.24 -10.94 -2.06
CA LEU A 250 15.38 -11.19 -2.95
C LEU A 250 15.11 -12.38 -3.88
N GLY A 251 15.90 -12.49 -4.95
CA GLY A 251 15.82 -13.61 -5.90
C GLY A 251 14.40 -13.92 -6.35
N SER A 252 14.02 -15.21 -6.28
CA SER A 252 12.68 -15.68 -6.65
C SER A 252 11.55 -15.11 -5.80
N PHE A 253 11.82 -14.61 -4.59
CA PHE A 253 10.79 -13.99 -3.75
C PHE A 253 10.57 -12.50 -4.08
N GLY A 254 11.59 -11.83 -4.63
CA GLY A 254 11.57 -10.40 -4.95
C GLY A 254 11.33 -10.08 -6.43
N TRP A 255 11.83 -10.91 -7.34
CA TRP A 255 12.02 -10.55 -8.75
C TRP A 255 11.50 -11.60 -9.74
N ILE A 256 10.64 -12.51 -9.28
CA ILE A 256 9.98 -13.51 -10.12
C ILE A 256 9.11 -12.86 -11.20
N ASN A 257 9.24 -13.39 -12.41
CA ASN A 257 8.49 -13.01 -13.59
C ASN A 257 8.25 -14.28 -14.42
N LEU A 258 7.11 -14.95 -14.26
CA LEU A 258 6.83 -16.19 -14.99
C LEU A 258 6.23 -15.94 -16.38
N SER A 259 5.62 -14.78 -16.59
CA SER A 259 5.23 -14.24 -17.89
C SER A 259 4.91 -12.74 -17.70
N PRO A 260 5.16 -11.88 -18.70
CA PRO A 260 4.93 -10.44 -18.57
C PRO A 260 3.48 -10.06 -18.27
N ASP A 261 2.53 -10.95 -18.58
CA ASP A 261 1.09 -10.71 -18.58
C ASP A 261 0.38 -11.28 -17.32
N VAL A 262 1.13 -11.93 -16.41
CA VAL A 262 0.59 -12.58 -15.20
C VAL A 262 0.43 -11.58 -14.06
N ASN A 263 -0.82 -11.22 -13.76
CA ASN A 263 -1.14 -10.24 -12.71
C ASN A 263 -1.35 -10.85 -11.31
N SER A 264 -1.38 -12.18 -11.16
CA SER A 264 -1.63 -12.82 -9.85
C SER A 264 -0.38 -12.94 -8.97
N ALA A 265 0.81 -12.87 -9.57
CA ALA A 265 2.07 -12.54 -8.91
C ALA A 265 2.61 -11.25 -9.55
N PRO A 266 2.37 -10.08 -8.92
CA PRO A 266 2.94 -8.82 -9.40
C PRO A 266 4.45 -8.93 -9.53
N LYS A 267 5.00 -8.39 -10.62
CA LYS A 267 6.44 -8.24 -10.85
C LYS A 267 7.02 -7.27 -9.81
N ASN A 268 8.36 -7.22 -9.71
CA ASN A 268 9.08 -6.24 -8.89
C ASN A 268 8.64 -6.19 -7.41
N LEU A 269 8.39 -7.34 -6.78
CA LEU A 269 7.99 -7.43 -5.38
C LEU A 269 9.00 -6.77 -4.42
N GLY A 270 10.30 -6.83 -4.74
CA GLY A 270 11.33 -6.08 -4.00
C GLY A 270 11.09 -4.56 -4.01
N PHE A 271 10.63 -3.96 -5.11
CA PHE A 271 10.20 -2.55 -5.11
C PHE A 271 8.90 -2.32 -4.36
N HIS A 272 7.92 -3.22 -4.43
CA HIS A 272 6.72 -3.10 -3.61
C HIS A 272 7.06 -3.09 -2.09
N ASP A 273 8.09 -3.85 -1.69
CA ASP A 273 8.60 -3.88 -0.30
C ASP A 273 9.35 -2.60 0.06
N ILE A 274 10.29 -2.13 -0.78
CA ILE A 274 11.02 -0.87 -0.57
C ILE A 274 10.05 0.32 -0.49
N LEU A 275 9.04 0.37 -1.38
CA LEU A 275 7.98 1.37 -1.33
C LEU A 275 7.13 1.28 -0.05
N ALA A 276 6.94 0.10 0.52
CA ALA A 276 6.27 -0.06 1.81
C ALA A 276 7.13 0.49 2.97
N GLY A 277 8.45 0.26 2.94
CA GLY A 277 9.42 0.86 3.87
C GLY A 277 9.46 2.38 3.78
N LEU A 278 9.55 2.94 2.57
CA LEU A 278 9.53 4.39 2.37
C LEU A 278 8.21 5.03 2.84
N LYS A 279 7.06 4.38 2.60
CA LYS A 279 5.73 4.81 3.10
C LYS A 279 5.58 4.62 4.62
N TRP A 280 6.41 3.77 5.24
CA TRP A 280 6.54 3.67 6.69
C TRP A 280 7.38 4.83 7.23
N ILE A 281 8.53 5.14 6.62
CA ILE A 281 9.40 6.28 7.02
C ILE A 281 8.60 7.59 6.99
N GLN A 282 7.91 7.87 5.88
CA GLN A 282 7.07 9.06 5.72
C GLN A 282 5.94 9.22 6.76
N ARG A 283 5.54 8.13 7.42
CA ARG A 283 4.51 8.12 8.46
C ARG A 283 5.11 8.18 9.87
N GLU A 284 6.14 7.39 10.15
CA GLU A 284 6.58 7.11 11.52
C GLU A 284 7.88 7.78 11.95
N ILE A 285 8.78 8.18 11.03
CA ILE A 285 10.18 8.52 11.38
C ILE A 285 10.30 9.74 12.33
N HIS A 286 9.29 10.61 12.34
CA HIS A 286 9.20 11.76 13.24
C HIS A 286 9.12 11.38 14.73
N HIS A 287 8.64 10.17 15.07
CA HIS A 287 8.69 9.65 16.44
C HIS A 287 10.12 9.38 16.94
N PHE A 288 11.09 9.30 16.02
CA PHE A 288 12.51 9.05 16.29
C PHE A 288 13.38 10.31 16.12
N GLY A 289 12.76 11.48 15.87
CA GLY A 289 13.46 12.76 15.60
C GLY A 289 13.70 13.07 14.12
N GLY A 290 13.35 12.15 13.21
CA GLY A 290 13.63 12.30 11.78
C GLY A 290 12.67 13.24 11.07
N ASP A 291 13.24 14.12 10.24
CA ASP A 291 12.49 14.97 9.33
C ASP A 291 12.13 14.19 8.05
N LYS A 292 10.85 13.82 7.92
CA LYS A 292 10.33 13.12 6.75
C LYS A 292 10.46 13.91 5.43
N SER A 293 10.71 15.21 5.48
CA SER A 293 10.99 16.02 4.28
C SER A 293 12.46 15.97 3.84
N ARG A 294 13.37 15.48 4.70
CA ARG A 294 14.81 15.32 4.43
C ARG A 294 15.24 13.85 4.44
N VAL A 295 14.55 13.03 3.65
CA VAL A 295 14.90 11.63 3.44
C VAL A 295 15.82 11.52 2.22
N THR A 296 17.10 11.20 2.46
CA THR A 296 18.03 10.76 1.42
C THR A 296 17.88 9.26 1.22
N LEU A 297 17.69 8.82 -0.02
CA LEU A 297 17.68 7.41 -0.37
C LEU A 297 19.09 6.99 -0.84
N PHE A 298 19.72 6.10 -0.09
CA PHE A 298 21.08 5.61 -0.29
C PHE A 298 21.06 4.18 -0.84
N GLY A 299 21.88 3.90 -1.85
CA GLY A 299 22.14 2.53 -2.31
C GLY A 299 23.61 2.32 -2.68
N HIS A 300 24.07 1.07 -2.52
CA HIS A 300 25.37 0.57 -2.98
C HIS A 300 25.17 -0.65 -3.89
N SER A 301 26.01 -0.82 -4.91
CA SER A 301 25.95 -1.97 -5.83
C SER A 301 24.56 -2.12 -6.45
N SER A 302 23.99 -3.34 -6.53
CA SER A 302 22.60 -3.55 -6.98
C SER A 302 21.58 -2.67 -6.24
N GLY A 303 21.83 -2.31 -4.97
CA GLY A 303 21.02 -1.36 -4.22
C GLY A 303 21.05 0.05 -4.82
N ALA A 304 22.21 0.52 -5.30
CA ALA A 304 22.32 1.78 -6.03
C ALA A 304 21.55 1.75 -7.36
N SER A 305 21.60 0.64 -8.11
CA SER A 305 20.74 0.44 -9.29
C SER A 305 19.25 0.44 -8.93
N LEU A 306 18.84 -0.18 -7.81
CA LEU A 306 17.45 -0.11 -7.33
C LEU A 306 17.04 1.32 -6.97
N VAL A 307 17.90 2.07 -6.29
CA VAL A 307 17.65 3.47 -5.89
C VAL A 307 17.52 4.41 -7.09
N ASP A 308 18.42 4.31 -8.06
CA ASP A 308 18.37 5.08 -9.30
C ASP A 308 17.08 4.76 -10.09
N THR A 309 16.78 3.47 -10.28
CA THR A 309 15.54 3.01 -10.93
C THR A 309 14.29 3.52 -10.19
N LEU A 310 14.25 3.41 -8.86
CA LEU A 310 13.06 3.76 -8.08
C LEU A 310 12.76 5.26 -8.15
N SER A 311 13.77 6.11 -8.37
CA SER A 311 13.59 7.55 -8.59
C SER A 311 12.93 7.92 -9.92
N LEU A 312 12.91 7.00 -10.90
CA LEU A 312 12.14 7.10 -12.14
C LEU A 312 10.66 6.71 -11.96
N SER A 313 10.29 6.08 -10.84
CA SER A 313 8.95 5.54 -10.63
C SER A 313 7.93 6.63 -10.23
N PRO A 314 6.77 6.73 -10.92
CA PRO A 314 5.67 7.55 -10.45
C PRO A 314 5.13 7.15 -9.07
N ARG A 315 5.42 5.92 -8.59
CA ARG A 315 5.00 5.41 -7.28
C ARG A 315 5.89 5.85 -6.12
N SER A 316 7.04 6.46 -6.38
CA SER A 316 8.01 6.93 -5.36
C SER A 316 8.02 8.44 -5.11
N ILE A 317 7.35 9.22 -5.97
CA ILE A 317 7.35 10.69 -5.94
C ILE A 317 6.93 11.20 -4.55
N GLY A 318 7.78 12.04 -3.96
CA GLY A 318 7.55 12.64 -2.64
C GLY A 318 7.84 11.74 -1.44
N LEU A 319 8.40 10.53 -1.64
CA LEU A 319 8.83 9.67 -0.53
C LEU A 319 10.27 9.97 -0.05
N PHE A 320 11.08 10.64 -0.87
CA PHE A 320 12.45 11.08 -0.56
C PHE A 320 12.78 12.38 -1.32
N SER A 321 13.86 13.04 -0.90
CA SER A 321 14.31 14.35 -1.40
C SER A 321 15.68 14.33 -2.09
N GLN A 322 16.51 13.31 -1.84
CA GLN A 322 17.90 13.22 -2.28
C GLN A 322 18.29 11.77 -2.59
N LEU A 323 19.36 11.58 -3.38
CA LEU A 323 19.88 10.27 -3.79
C LEU A 323 21.37 10.10 -3.50
N VAL A 324 21.79 8.90 -3.08
CA VAL A 324 23.19 8.45 -3.13
C VAL A 324 23.25 7.15 -3.95
N ILE A 325 24.07 7.17 -5.01
CA ILE A 325 24.21 6.11 -6.00
C ILE A 325 25.69 5.68 -6.02
N ALA A 326 26.03 4.69 -5.20
CA ALA A 326 27.41 4.20 -5.07
C ALA A 326 27.63 2.90 -5.88
N SER A 327 28.58 2.96 -6.81
CA SER A 327 29.21 1.82 -7.48
C SER A 327 28.27 0.90 -8.31
N ALA A 328 27.05 1.34 -8.65
CA ALA A 328 26.27 0.93 -9.83
C ALA A 328 25.08 1.90 -10.08
N ALA A 329 24.50 1.90 -11.29
CA ALA A 329 23.35 2.75 -11.67
C ALA A 329 22.33 1.99 -12.55
N SER A 330 21.23 2.65 -12.95
CA SER A 330 20.17 2.06 -13.78
C SER A 330 20.12 2.66 -15.18
N ALA A 331 21.02 2.20 -16.04
CA ALA A 331 21.10 2.66 -17.45
C ALA A 331 21.40 1.55 -18.47
N SER A 332 21.13 0.29 -18.11
CA SER A 332 20.72 -0.75 -19.07
C SER A 332 19.22 -0.62 -19.35
N GLU A 333 18.75 -1.02 -20.54
CA GLU A 333 17.30 -1.03 -20.80
C GLU A 333 16.60 -2.12 -19.97
N ILE A 334 15.64 -1.72 -19.15
CA ILE A 334 14.74 -2.61 -18.43
C ILE A 334 13.77 -3.24 -19.44
N ASN A 335 13.58 -4.56 -19.41
CA ASN A 335 12.60 -5.26 -20.25
C ASN A 335 11.43 -5.83 -19.42
N LYS A 336 10.30 -6.12 -20.07
CA LYS A 336 9.17 -6.84 -19.45
C LYS A 336 9.41 -8.35 -19.30
N ASN A 337 10.41 -8.90 -20.00
CA ASN A 337 10.79 -10.32 -19.96
C ASN A 337 11.92 -10.64 -18.95
N VAL A 338 12.53 -9.63 -18.29
CA VAL A 338 13.65 -9.86 -17.36
C VAL A 338 13.24 -10.91 -16.31
N ASN A 339 14.14 -11.86 -16.04
CA ASN A 339 14.00 -12.98 -15.10
C ASN A 339 13.06 -14.12 -15.52
N ILE A 340 12.57 -14.19 -16.77
CA ILE A 340 11.68 -15.29 -17.19
C ILE A 340 12.37 -16.65 -17.16
N ALA A 341 13.54 -16.81 -17.78
CA ALA A 341 14.21 -18.11 -17.83
C ALA A 341 14.62 -18.60 -16.42
N ALA A 342 15.17 -17.71 -15.59
CA ALA A 342 15.42 -17.95 -14.16
C ALA A 342 14.17 -18.36 -13.37
N SER A 343 13.05 -17.66 -13.55
CA SER A 343 11.77 -18.00 -12.90
C SER A 343 11.28 -19.40 -13.27
N TRP A 344 11.38 -19.77 -14.56
CA TRP A 344 11.04 -21.12 -15.02
C TRP A 344 12.06 -22.20 -14.63
N ALA A 345 13.33 -21.84 -14.44
CA ALA A 345 14.32 -22.74 -13.86
C ALA A 345 13.96 -23.11 -12.40
N ILE A 346 13.56 -22.14 -11.57
CA ILE A 346 13.04 -22.42 -10.21
C ILE A 346 11.77 -23.30 -10.26
N VAL A 347 10.82 -23.01 -11.15
CA VAL A 347 9.61 -23.85 -11.32
C VAL A 347 9.97 -25.30 -11.65
N LYS A 348 10.94 -25.52 -12.54
CA LYS A 348 11.37 -26.88 -12.93
C LYS A 348 12.16 -27.57 -11.82
N ALA A 349 13.12 -26.88 -11.19
CA ALA A 349 13.94 -27.43 -10.10
C ALA A 349 13.11 -27.78 -8.84
N THR A 350 12.04 -27.04 -8.56
CA THR A 350 11.10 -27.34 -7.46
C THR A 350 10.09 -28.45 -7.78
N GLY A 351 10.03 -28.92 -9.04
CA GLY A 351 9.07 -29.92 -9.51
C GLY A 351 7.67 -29.35 -9.81
N CYS A 352 7.54 -28.02 -9.92
CA CYS A 352 6.27 -27.33 -10.15
C CYS A 352 5.83 -27.23 -11.62
N ALA A 353 6.69 -27.61 -12.57
CA ALA A 353 6.29 -27.94 -13.94
C ALA A 353 7.23 -29.01 -14.53
N PRO A 354 6.80 -29.76 -15.57
CA PRO A 354 7.67 -30.65 -16.34
C PRO A 354 8.89 -29.93 -16.93
N SER A 355 9.99 -30.65 -17.14
CA SER A 355 11.24 -30.10 -17.71
C SER A 355 11.07 -29.43 -19.09
N HIS A 356 10.10 -29.89 -19.88
CA HIS A 356 9.75 -29.37 -21.20
C HIS A 356 8.70 -28.23 -21.17
N TYR A 357 8.36 -27.69 -19.99
CA TYR A 357 7.54 -26.48 -19.89
C TYR A 357 8.44 -25.23 -19.85
N ASP A 358 7.97 -24.20 -20.55
CA ASP A 358 8.56 -22.88 -20.64
C ASP A 358 7.45 -21.84 -20.87
N TYR A 359 7.83 -20.57 -20.98
CA TYR A 359 6.90 -19.46 -21.20
C TYR A 359 6.38 -19.34 -22.64
N HIS A 360 7.07 -19.94 -23.63
CA HIS A 360 6.66 -19.92 -25.04
C HIS A 360 5.57 -20.96 -25.35
N SER A 361 5.63 -22.11 -24.70
CA SER A 361 4.60 -23.16 -24.68
C SER A 361 3.52 -22.93 -23.60
N GLY A 362 3.63 -21.83 -22.85
CA GLY A 362 2.81 -21.47 -21.70
C GLY A 362 1.50 -20.76 -22.07
N SER A 363 0.35 -21.45 -21.96
CA SER A 363 -0.91 -20.74 -21.74
C SER A 363 -0.90 -20.13 -20.32
N MET A 364 -1.64 -19.03 -20.11
CA MET A 364 -1.80 -18.38 -18.80
C MET A 364 -2.13 -19.38 -17.67
N GLU A 365 -2.91 -20.40 -18.01
CA GLU A 365 -3.25 -21.58 -17.19
C GLU A 365 -2.02 -22.30 -16.59
N LYS A 366 -1.03 -22.64 -17.43
CA LYS A 366 0.20 -23.33 -17.02
C LYS A 366 1.02 -22.48 -16.06
N THR A 367 1.03 -21.17 -16.27
CA THR A 367 1.78 -20.23 -15.44
C THR A 367 1.12 -20.03 -14.07
N GLU A 368 -0.21 -19.91 -14.04
CA GLU A 368 -0.99 -19.92 -12.79
C GLU A 368 -0.83 -21.24 -12.02
N LEU A 369 -0.77 -22.38 -12.72
CA LEU A 369 -0.49 -23.68 -12.13
C LEU A 369 0.90 -23.74 -11.47
N ALA A 370 1.94 -23.35 -12.19
CA ALA A 370 3.31 -23.29 -11.67
C ALA A 370 3.38 -22.40 -10.41
N LEU A 371 2.73 -21.25 -10.45
CA LEU A 371 2.66 -20.30 -9.34
C LEU A 371 1.85 -20.82 -8.14
N ARG A 372 0.73 -21.51 -8.36
CA ARG A 372 -0.03 -22.20 -7.29
C ARG A 372 0.84 -23.27 -6.62
N CYS A 373 1.62 -24.03 -7.40
CA CYS A 373 2.56 -25.00 -6.86
C CYS A 373 3.66 -24.32 -6.02
N LEU A 374 4.34 -23.29 -6.55
CA LEU A 374 5.38 -22.54 -5.83
C LEU A 374 4.85 -21.90 -4.52
N ARG A 375 3.56 -21.55 -4.45
CA ARG A 375 2.90 -21.08 -3.21
C ARG A 375 2.65 -22.20 -2.19
N SER A 376 2.46 -23.44 -2.64
CA SER A 376 2.10 -24.58 -1.78
C SER A 376 3.28 -25.35 -1.19
N ILE A 377 4.45 -25.33 -1.85
CA ILE A 377 5.64 -26.08 -1.41
C ILE A 377 6.35 -25.44 -0.19
N PRO A 378 7.14 -26.21 0.59
CA PRO A 378 8.01 -25.66 1.64
C PRO A 378 8.98 -24.59 1.11
N TYR A 379 9.16 -23.53 1.89
CA TYR A 379 10.05 -22.40 1.60
C TYR A 379 11.48 -22.85 1.25
N ASN A 380 12.05 -23.78 2.03
CA ASN A 380 13.42 -24.25 1.82
C ASN A 380 13.62 -24.87 0.42
N LYS A 381 12.63 -25.58 -0.15
CA LYS A 381 12.76 -26.14 -1.50
C LYS A 381 13.00 -25.06 -2.57
N ILE A 382 12.46 -23.85 -2.36
CA ILE A 382 12.66 -22.72 -3.26
C ILE A 382 14.08 -22.14 -3.06
N ILE A 383 14.56 -22.06 -1.81
CA ILE A 383 15.95 -21.68 -1.50
C ILE A 383 16.94 -22.68 -2.07
N ASP A 384 16.70 -23.98 -1.93
CA ASP A 384 17.55 -25.05 -2.45
C ASP A 384 17.60 -25.02 -3.99
N ALA A 385 16.46 -24.75 -4.64
CA ALA A 385 16.40 -24.48 -6.08
C ALA A 385 17.11 -23.17 -6.49
N GLN A 386 17.07 -22.14 -5.65
CA GLN A 386 17.72 -20.85 -5.90
C GLN A 386 19.25 -20.91 -5.72
N ARG A 387 19.75 -21.71 -4.76
CA ARG A 387 21.19 -22.07 -4.69
C ARG A 387 21.63 -22.85 -5.93
N SER A 388 20.81 -23.80 -6.38
CA SER A 388 21.05 -24.54 -7.63
C SER A 388 21.06 -23.61 -8.85
N LEU A 389 20.34 -22.49 -8.79
CA LEU A 389 20.32 -21.45 -9.83
C LEU A 389 21.61 -20.61 -9.83
N TYR A 390 22.09 -20.15 -8.67
CA TYR A 390 23.36 -19.39 -8.56
C TYR A 390 24.59 -20.16 -9.08
N ASN A 391 24.51 -21.49 -9.07
CA ASN A 391 25.53 -22.40 -9.59
C ASN A 391 25.41 -22.65 -11.12
N SER A 392 24.53 -21.91 -11.80
CA SER A 392 24.22 -22.05 -13.24
C SER A 392 24.63 -20.80 -14.05
N THR A 393 24.04 -20.60 -15.23
CA THR A 393 24.14 -19.37 -16.03
C THR A 393 22.89 -18.50 -15.98
N GLU A 394 21.82 -19.02 -15.39
CA GLU A 394 20.57 -18.31 -15.11
C GLU A 394 20.69 -17.66 -13.73
N ASP A 395 20.14 -16.46 -13.54
CA ASP A 395 20.01 -15.83 -12.22
C ASP A 395 18.83 -14.84 -12.22
N PHE A 396 18.42 -14.35 -11.05
CA PHE A 396 17.51 -13.20 -10.96
C PHE A 396 18.31 -11.91 -11.09
N TYR A 397 18.12 -11.22 -12.20
CA TYR A 397 18.63 -9.89 -12.45
C TYR A 397 17.64 -8.85 -11.88
N GLY A 398 17.88 -7.59 -12.22
CA GLY A 398 17.16 -6.45 -11.67
C GLY A 398 15.66 -6.39 -12.04
N PRO A 399 15.04 -5.21 -11.85
CA PRO A 399 13.62 -5.03 -12.09
C PRO A 399 13.22 -5.24 -13.56
N SER A 400 11.92 -5.33 -13.78
CA SER A 400 11.26 -5.54 -15.09
C SER A 400 10.24 -4.44 -15.38
N ILE A 401 9.84 -4.24 -16.64
CA ILE A 401 8.71 -3.35 -16.97
C ILE A 401 7.41 -4.05 -16.50
N ASP A 402 6.70 -3.40 -15.57
CA ASP A 402 5.53 -3.97 -14.91
C ASP A 402 4.20 -3.28 -15.26
N GLY A 403 4.23 -2.04 -15.74
CA GLY A 403 3.02 -1.24 -16.00
C GLY A 403 2.53 -0.43 -14.79
N ASP A 404 3.19 -0.53 -13.63
CA ASP A 404 2.75 0.04 -12.35
C ASP A 404 3.86 0.84 -11.64
N ILE A 405 4.93 0.19 -11.19
CA ILE A 405 6.10 0.84 -10.61
C ILE A 405 7.00 1.38 -11.73
N LEU A 406 7.16 0.59 -12.79
CA LEU A 406 7.87 0.93 -14.02
C LEU A 406 6.93 0.77 -15.21
N PRO A 407 6.21 1.83 -15.61
CA PRO A 407 5.25 1.77 -16.69
C PRO A 407 5.89 1.77 -18.09
N SER A 408 7.19 2.08 -18.21
CA SER A 408 7.94 2.10 -19.46
C SER A 408 9.46 1.96 -19.20
N SER A 409 10.27 2.00 -20.26
CA SER A 409 11.74 1.97 -20.17
C SER A 409 12.32 3.26 -19.57
N ASN A 410 13.52 3.18 -18.99
CA ASN A 410 14.17 4.31 -18.31
C ASN A 410 14.25 5.57 -19.17
N TRP A 411 14.52 5.44 -20.48
CA TRP A 411 14.61 6.57 -21.42
C TRP A 411 13.29 7.36 -21.54
N ASN A 412 12.14 6.71 -21.36
CA ASN A 412 10.83 7.36 -21.36
C ASN A 412 10.46 7.97 -19.99
N LEU A 413 11.14 7.55 -18.92
CA LEU A 413 10.89 8.02 -17.55
C LEU A 413 11.86 9.14 -17.11
N ILE A 414 13.07 9.19 -17.67
CA ILE A 414 14.08 10.22 -17.36
C ILE A 414 13.54 11.65 -17.53
N PRO A 415 12.86 12.03 -18.64
CA PRO A 415 12.35 13.40 -18.82
C PRO A 415 11.18 13.79 -17.90
N ILE A 416 10.69 12.87 -17.06
CA ILE A 416 9.66 13.13 -16.04
C ILE A 416 10.15 12.81 -14.62
N ARG A 417 11.44 12.50 -14.45
CA ARG A 417 12.10 12.26 -13.16
C ARG A 417 12.09 13.58 -12.35
N PRO A 418 11.57 13.59 -11.10
CA PRO A 418 11.68 14.77 -10.24
C PRO A 418 13.14 15.12 -9.95
N LEU A 419 13.41 16.40 -9.66
CA LEU A 419 14.78 16.83 -9.36
C LEU A 419 15.19 16.41 -7.96
N TYR A 420 16.24 15.58 -7.87
CA TYR A 420 16.85 15.11 -6.64
C TYR A 420 18.34 15.48 -6.65
N PRO A 421 18.84 16.28 -5.70
CA PRO A 421 20.29 16.39 -5.48
C PRO A 421 20.87 14.99 -5.27
N THR A 422 21.91 14.67 -6.02
CA THR A 422 22.44 13.30 -6.16
C THR A 422 23.95 13.27 -5.95
N LEU A 423 24.41 12.38 -5.09
CA LEU A 423 25.83 12.01 -4.96
C LEU A 423 26.05 10.68 -5.67
N ILE A 424 26.90 10.68 -6.69
CA ILE A 424 27.30 9.49 -7.45
C ILE A 424 28.77 9.19 -7.15
N GLY A 425 29.19 7.93 -7.15
CA GLY A 425 30.61 7.62 -7.21
C GLY A 425 30.95 6.16 -7.41
N THR A 426 32.23 5.90 -7.69
CA THR A 426 32.80 4.60 -8.08
C THR A 426 34.19 4.42 -7.48
N VAL A 427 34.67 3.18 -7.43
CA VAL A 427 36.07 2.85 -7.13
C VAL A 427 36.93 2.70 -8.41
N ASN A 428 38.24 2.76 -8.29
CA ASN A 428 39.20 2.62 -9.40
C ASN A 428 39.25 1.20 -10.03
N ALA A 429 38.90 0.16 -9.29
CA ALA A 429 39.08 -1.23 -9.71
C ALA A 429 37.84 -2.11 -9.49
N GLU A 430 36.66 -1.56 -9.76
CA GLU A 430 35.33 -2.14 -9.50
C GLU A 430 35.30 -3.68 -9.60
N SER A 431 35.42 -4.25 -10.80
CA SER A 431 35.30 -5.72 -11.00
C SER A 431 36.58 -6.42 -11.47
N ARG A 432 37.41 -5.76 -12.29
CA ARG A 432 38.68 -6.28 -12.88
C ARG A 432 38.63 -7.67 -13.55
N ILE A 433 37.46 -8.25 -13.76
CA ILE A 433 37.28 -9.62 -14.32
C ILE A 433 37.87 -9.75 -15.75
N GLY A 434 38.05 -8.64 -16.47
CA GLY A 434 38.77 -8.61 -17.76
C GLY A 434 40.23 -9.09 -17.67
N ARG A 435 40.83 -9.20 -16.47
CA ARG A 435 42.15 -9.82 -16.27
C ARG A 435 42.24 -11.25 -16.83
N TYR A 436 41.14 -12.00 -16.85
CA TYR A 436 41.09 -13.35 -17.41
C TYR A 436 41.05 -13.41 -18.94
N MET A 437 41.03 -12.25 -19.61
CA MET A 437 41.20 -12.12 -21.07
C MET A 437 42.67 -11.86 -21.45
N LEU A 438 43.58 -11.82 -20.47
CA LEU A 438 45.03 -11.79 -20.65
C LEU A 438 45.59 -13.22 -20.64
N THR A 439 46.85 -13.39 -21.07
CA THR A 439 47.63 -14.60 -20.80
C THR A 439 47.91 -14.77 -19.30
N PRO A 440 48.22 -15.99 -18.81
CA PRO A 440 48.48 -16.24 -17.39
C PRO A 440 49.64 -15.43 -16.78
N ASP A 441 50.57 -14.94 -17.60
CA ASP A 441 51.67 -14.05 -17.19
C ASP A 441 51.31 -12.54 -17.28
N ALA A 442 50.04 -12.23 -17.57
CA ALA A 442 49.44 -10.90 -17.74
C ALA A 442 50.13 -9.98 -18.77
N LYS A 443 50.94 -10.53 -19.68
CA LYS A 443 51.65 -9.72 -20.69
C LYS A 443 50.78 -9.44 -21.91
N SER A 444 50.26 -10.47 -22.58
CA SER A 444 49.53 -10.33 -23.84
C SER A 444 48.04 -10.64 -23.71
N VAL A 445 47.26 -10.27 -24.73
CA VAL A 445 45.82 -10.55 -24.79
C VAL A 445 45.56 -11.94 -25.35
N ASN A 446 44.65 -12.68 -24.74
CA ASN A 446 44.03 -13.84 -25.37
C ASN A 446 43.04 -13.37 -26.44
N SER A 447 43.52 -13.25 -27.68
CA SER A 447 42.75 -12.71 -28.81
C SER A 447 41.46 -13.48 -29.09
N THR A 448 41.42 -14.79 -28.83
CA THR A 448 40.20 -15.60 -28.95
C THR A 448 39.12 -15.16 -27.96
N LEU A 449 39.48 -14.89 -26.70
CA LEU A 449 38.50 -14.46 -25.69
C LEU A 449 38.01 -13.02 -25.93
N ILE A 450 38.86 -12.13 -26.46
CA ILE A 450 38.43 -10.79 -26.87
C ILE A 450 37.61 -10.80 -28.16
N ASP A 451 37.88 -11.71 -29.11
CA ASP A 451 37.01 -11.94 -30.27
C ASP A 451 35.62 -12.44 -29.83
N GLU A 452 35.58 -13.52 -29.05
CA GLU A 452 34.35 -14.08 -28.47
C GLU A 452 33.56 -13.01 -27.67
N TYR A 453 34.21 -12.21 -26.82
CA TYR A 453 33.55 -11.15 -26.05
C TYR A 453 33.07 -9.98 -26.93
N CYS A 454 33.93 -9.41 -27.78
CA CYS A 454 33.56 -8.26 -28.61
C CYS A 454 32.53 -8.61 -29.69
N ARG A 455 32.48 -9.85 -30.19
CA ARG A 455 31.37 -10.33 -31.03
C ARG A 455 30.05 -10.22 -30.29
N HIS A 456 29.98 -10.69 -29.05
CA HIS A 456 28.76 -10.59 -28.26
C HIS A 456 28.38 -9.14 -27.90
N VAL A 457 29.35 -8.24 -27.68
CA VAL A 457 29.02 -6.81 -27.51
C VAL A 457 28.46 -6.21 -28.80
N GLY A 458 29.11 -6.45 -29.95
CA GLY A 458 28.67 -5.90 -31.24
C GLY A 458 27.36 -6.50 -31.74
N TYR A 459 27.18 -7.82 -31.63
CA TYR A 459 25.93 -8.50 -31.99
C TYR A 459 24.83 -8.39 -30.94
N GLY A 460 25.18 -7.97 -29.72
CA GLY A 460 24.30 -7.80 -28.58
C GLY A 460 23.26 -6.68 -28.73
N ILE A 461 22.62 -6.34 -27.62
CA ILE A 461 21.40 -5.54 -27.65
C ILE A 461 21.70 -4.06 -27.96
N TRP A 462 20.73 -3.39 -28.59
CA TRP A 462 20.69 -1.94 -28.85
C TRP A 462 21.63 -1.36 -29.93
N PHE A 463 22.35 -2.20 -30.68
CA PHE A 463 23.16 -1.77 -31.83
C PHE A 463 22.54 -2.16 -33.18
N GLU A 464 22.43 -1.18 -34.09
CA GLU A 464 22.00 -1.39 -35.48
C GLU A 464 23.17 -1.90 -36.33
N ARG A 465 24.31 -1.18 -36.30
CA ARG A 465 25.51 -1.46 -37.10
C ARG A 465 26.49 -2.41 -36.38
N ARG A 466 25.97 -3.59 -36.02
CA ARG A 466 26.60 -4.63 -35.18
C ARG A 466 28.04 -4.98 -35.55
N GLU A 467 28.29 -5.21 -36.84
CA GLU A 467 29.62 -5.56 -37.39
C GLU A 467 30.66 -4.44 -37.22
N GLU A 468 30.23 -3.18 -37.20
CA GLU A 468 31.13 -2.03 -37.00
C GLU A 468 31.45 -1.88 -35.51
N VAL A 469 30.46 -2.08 -34.63
CA VAL A 469 30.63 -2.07 -33.16
C VAL A 469 31.53 -3.22 -32.70
N TYR A 470 31.35 -4.43 -33.23
CA TYR A 470 32.23 -5.58 -32.96
C TYR A 470 33.69 -5.27 -33.32
N LYS A 471 33.95 -4.77 -34.53
CA LYS A 471 35.32 -4.46 -34.99
C LYS A 471 35.96 -3.35 -34.15
N ALA A 472 35.23 -2.26 -33.91
CA ALA A 472 35.72 -1.17 -33.07
C ALA A 472 36.03 -1.63 -31.63
N CYS A 473 35.21 -2.53 -31.07
CA CYS A 473 35.48 -3.18 -29.79
C CYS A 473 36.78 -4.01 -29.86
N PHE A 474 36.92 -4.89 -30.86
CA PHE A 474 38.10 -5.74 -31.02
C PHE A 474 39.38 -4.91 -31.19
N ASP A 475 39.39 -3.90 -32.07
CA ASP A 475 40.52 -3.00 -32.32
C ASP A 475 40.91 -2.13 -31.10
N LYS A 476 39.96 -1.88 -30.20
CA LYS A 476 40.17 -1.19 -28.92
C LYS A 476 40.76 -2.12 -27.86
N TYR A 477 40.17 -3.30 -27.66
CA TYR A 477 40.44 -4.16 -26.50
C TYR A 477 41.42 -5.32 -26.74
N SER A 478 41.77 -5.64 -27.99
CA SER A 478 42.84 -6.60 -28.35
C SER A 478 44.26 -6.17 -27.96
N LYS A 479 44.42 -4.99 -27.35
CA LYS A 479 45.70 -4.41 -26.92
C LYS A 479 45.94 -4.72 -25.45
N GLU A 480 47.14 -5.19 -25.12
CA GLU A 480 47.56 -5.78 -23.83
C GLU A 480 46.83 -5.25 -22.59
N ARG A 481 47.09 -3.99 -22.18
CA ARG A 481 46.48 -3.41 -20.97
C ARG A 481 45.01 -2.98 -21.13
N ASN A 482 44.42 -2.97 -22.32
CA ASN A 482 43.02 -2.54 -22.51
C ASN A 482 42.01 -3.64 -22.14
N ALA A 483 42.30 -4.91 -22.44
CA ALA A 483 41.41 -6.06 -22.19
C ALA A 483 40.92 -6.14 -20.73
N LEU A 484 41.77 -5.73 -19.77
CA LEU A 484 41.47 -5.64 -18.34
C LEU A 484 40.15 -4.92 -18.03
N TYR A 485 39.85 -3.84 -18.76
CA TYR A 485 38.77 -2.90 -18.44
C TYR A 485 37.44 -3.17 -19.15
N ILE A 486 37.39 -4.06 -20.14
CA ILE A 486 36.20 -4.18 -21.02
C ILE A 486 34.91 -4.54 -20.26
N SER A 487 35.03 -5.33 -19.20
CA SER A 487 33.91 -5.82 -18.41
C SER A 487 33.36 -4.77 -17.43
N GLU A 488 34.24 -4.00 -16.78
CA GLU A 488 33.84 -2.89 -15.88
C GLU A 488 33.38 -1.65 -16.65
N ASP A 489 33.95 -1.39 -17.84
CA ASP A 489 33.50 -0.32 -18.75
C ASP A 489 32.03 -0.48 -19.08
N LEU A 490 31.63 -1.66 -19.55
CA LEU A 490 30.26 -1.94 -20.00
C LEU A 490 29.31 -2.25 -18.84
N GLY A 491 29.78 -2.96 -17.81
CA GLY A 491 28.96 -3.39 -16.68
C GLY A 491 28.65 -2.30 -15.67
N LEU A 492 29.58 -1.35 -15.43
CA LEU A 492 29.49 -0.41 -14.32
C LEU A 492 29.75 1.05 -14.72
N PHE A 493 30.88 1.36 -15.36
CA PHE A 493 31.20 2.76 -15.68
C PHE A 493 30.23 3.38 -16.71
N MET A 494 29.87 2.64 -17.77
CA MET A 494 28.90 3.11 -18.77
C MET A 494 27.51 3.41 -18.17
N PRO A 495 26.89 2.51 -17.38
CA PRO A 495 25.66 2.85 -16.66
C PRO A 495 25.79 4.08 -15.75
N MET A 496 26.89 4.20 -15.01
CA MET A 496 27.12 5.33 -14.10
C MET A 496 27.25 6.67 -14.83
N ILE A 497 28.00 6.71 -15.94
CA ILE A 497 28.16 7.90 -16.78
C ILE A 497 26.84 8.27 -17.45
N LYS A 498 26.07 7.29 -17.95
CA LYS A 498 24.74 7.54 -18.53
C LYS A 498 23.75 8.12 -17.53
N SER A 499 23.71 7.60 -16.30
CA SER A 499 22.85 8.13 -15.23
C SER A 499 23.27 9.54 -14.80
N ALA A 500 24.57 9.78 -14.63
CA ALA A 500 25.12 11.11 -14.33
C ALA A 500 24.80 12.16 -15.42
N ASN A 501 24.97 11.79 -16.69
CA ASN A 501 24.61 12.63 -17.84
C ASN A 501 23.10 12.93 -17.88
N ALA A 502 22.25 11.91 -17.69
CA ALA A 502 20.80 12.09 -17.67
C ALA A 502 20.36 13.05 -16.54
N LEU A 503 20.82 12.83 -15.32
CA LEU A 503 20.55 13.71 -14.18
C LEU A 503 21.04 15.14 -14.42
N SER A 504 22.26 15.31 -14.91
CA SER A 504 22.87 16.62 -15.17
C SER A 504 22.10 17.42 -16.24
N ARG A 505 21.69 16.77 -17.34
CA ARG A 505 20.89 17.39 -18.43
C ARG A 505 19.55 17.94 -17.96
N GLU A 506 18.84 17.22 -17.09
CA GLU A 506 17.56 17.67 -16.51
C GLU A 506 17.75 18.77 -15.43
N GLY A 507 18.98 19.20 -15.15
CA GLY A 507 19.28 20.29 -14.22
C GLY A 507 19.41 19.85 -12.75
N ASN A 508 19.68 18.56 -12.48
CA ASN A 508 19.94 18.10 -11.12
C ASN A 508 21.31 18.60 -10.63
N LYS A 509 21.40 18.87 -9.33
CA LYS A 509 22.70 18.99 -8.64
C LYS A 509 23.31 17.59 -8.51
N VAL A 510 24.18 17.23 -9.45
CA VAL A 510 24.96 15.99 -9.41
C VAL A 510 26.36 16.30 -8.88
N TYR A 511 26.78 15.60 -7.84
CA TYR A 511 28.16 15.58 -7.36
C TYR A 511 28.73 14.18 -7.63
N TYR A 512 29.94 14.10 -8.19
CA TYR A 512 30.58 12.83 -8.51
C TYR A 512 31.86 12.65 -7.69
N TYR A 513 32.04 11.51 -7.02
CA TYR A 513 33.33 11.10 -6.40
C TYR A 513 33.97 9.93 -7.15
N HIS A 514 35.30 9.85 -7.11
CA HIS A 514 36.04 8.66 -7.53
C HIS A 514 37.02 8.24 -6.44
N TYR A 515 36.90 7.01 -5.97
CA TYR A 515 37.66 6.47 -4.86
C TYR A 515 38.88 5.70 -5.38
N THR A 516 40.07 6.28 -5.17
CA THR A 516 41.35 5.79 -5.69
C THR A 516 42.29 5.27 -4.59
N TYR A 517 41.99 5.52 -3.32
CA TYR A 517 42.78 5.03 -2.19
C TYR A 517 42.83 3.50 -2.11
N ARG A 518 44.04 2.94 -2.20
CA ARG A 518 44.28 1.48 -2.26
C ARG A 518 44.32 0.76 -0.89
N GLY A 519 43.99 1.45 0.20
CA GLY A 519 43.84 0.87 1.54
C GLY A 519 45.16 0.53 2.26
N SER A 520 45.05 0.26 3.57
CA SER A 520 45.82 -0.82 4.17
C SER A 520 45.11 -2.13 3.81
N PRO A 521 45.79 -3.14 3.20
CA PRO A 521 45.13 -4.42 2.88
C PRO A 521 44.54 -5.17 4.07
N SER A 522 44.86 -4.79 5.32
CA SER A 522 44.27 -5.32 6.55
C SER A 522 42.85 -4.83 6.84
N ALA A 523 42.45 -3.68 6.29
CA ALA A 523 41.20 -2.99 6.65
C ALA A 523 39.96 -3.57 5.95
N PHE A 524 40.15 -4.27 4.82
CA PHE A 524 39.12 -4.92 4.03
C PHE A 524 39.27 -6.45 4.07
N ASP A 525 38.16 -7.16 4.27
CA ASP A 525 38.13 -8.63 4.22
C ASP A 525 38.38 -9.16 2.80
N ASN A 526 39.65 -9.48 2.49
CA ASN A 526 40.07 -10.00 1.20
C ASN A 526 39.81 -11.51 1.02
N ARG A 527 38.62 -12.00 1.42
CA ARG A 527 38.21 -13.41 1.28
C ARG A 527 38.24 -13.94 -0.17
N TRP A 528 38.37 -13.05 -1.16
CA TRP A 528 38.46 -13.36 -2.59
C TRP A 528 39.87 -13.27 -3.19
N GLY A 529 40.90 -12.95 -2.40
CA GLY A 529 42.30 -13.02 -2.83
C GLY A 529 42.73 -11.99 -3.89
N LEU A 530 42.14 -10.78 -3.86
CA LEU A 530 42.44 -9.71 -4.83
C LEU A 530 43.86 -9.13 -4.64
N ASP A 531 44.59 -9.04 -5.76
CA ASP A 531 45.94 -8.46 -5.85
C ASP A 531 45.95 -6.94 -5.61
N MET A 532 47.07 -6.41 -5.09
CA MET A 532 47.18 -4.98 -4.73
C MET A 532 47.28 -4.02 -5.95
N GLU A 533 47.52 -4.52 -7.16
CA GLU A 533 47.38 -3.72 -8.40
C GLU A 533 45.90 -3.48 -8.75
N ASP A 534 45.02 -4.42 -8.42
CA ASP A 534 43.60 -4.45 -8.75
C ASP A 534 42.72 -3.85 -7.63
N ARG A 535 43.22 -2.78 -6.98
CA ARG A 535 42.58 -2.06 -5.87
C ARG A 535 42.46 -0.54 -6.10
N PRO A 536 41.59 0.17 -5.36
CA PRO A 536 40.48 -0.36 -4.56
C PRO A 536 39.39 -1.03 -5.41
N ALA A 537 38.99 -2.23 -5.01
CA ALA A 537 37.93 -3.02 -5.63
C ALA A 537 36.53 -2.67 -5.08
N HIS A 538 35.48 -3.17 -5.73
CA HIS A 538 34.09 -2.89 -5.36
C HIS A 538 33.82 -3.18 -3.87
N SER A 539 33.24 -2.21 -3.16
CA SER A 539 33.00 -2.17 -1.70
C SER A 539 34.22 -1.87 -0.79
N GLU A 540 35.44 -1.67 -1.30
CA GLU A 540 36.57 -1.16 -0.48
C GLU A 540 36.36 0.29 0.00
N GLU A 541 35.48 1.06 -0.64
CA GLU A 541 35.02 2.37 -0.15
C GLU A 541 33.96 2.23 0.96
N TYR A 542 33.21 1.13 0.96
CA TYR A 542 32.00 0.94 1.77
C TYR A 542 32.30 0.63 3.24
N ILE A 543 33.48 0.04 3.53
CA ILE A 543 34.00 -0.20 4.90
C ILE A 543 34.07 1.08 5.74
N TYR A 544 34.29 2.23 5.09
CA TYR A 544 34.39 3.54 5.74
C TYR A 544 33.05 4.28 5.85
N ILE A 545 31.99 3.80 5.17
CA ILE A 545 30.68 4.46 5.11
C ILE A 545 29.68 3.73 6.01
N LEU A 546 29.45 2.43 5.76
CA LEU A 546 28.51 1.59 6.53
C LEU A 546 29.16 0.31 7.11
N GLY A 547 30.48 0.14 6.98
CA GLY A 547 31.24 -0.91 7.69
C GLY A 547 31.14 -2.32 7.12
N LEU A 548 30.40 -2.53 6.05
CA LEU A 548 30.29 -3.83 5.38
C LEU A 548 31.65 -4.22 4.75
N HIS A 549 32.15 -5.43 4.99
CA HIS A 549 33.52 -5.91 4.69
C HIS A 549 34.66 -5.32 5.53
N ARG A 550 34.36 -4.58 6.62
CA ARG A 550 35.37 -4.06 7.55
C ARG A 550 36.11 -5.20 8.27
N ALA A 551 37.42 -5.21 8.15
CA ALA A 551 38.35 -6.08 8.87
C ALA A 551 39.20 -5.27 9.87
N ASN A 552 40.51 -5.51 9.95
CA ASN A 552 41.40 -4.93 10.95
C ASN A 552 41.86 -3.52 10.56
N PHE A 553 41.11 -2.52 11.03
CA PHE A 553 41.44 -1.10 10.94
C PHE A 553 42.66 -0.73 11.80
N SER A 554 43.65 -0.09 11.19
CA SER A 554 44.71 0.65 11.85
C SER A 554 44.23 2.04 12.31
N ALA A 555 45.05 2.79 13.06
CA ALA A 555 44.73 4.17 13.44
C ALA A 555 44.42 5.06 12.22
N LYS A 556 45.19 4.91 11.13
CA LYS A 556 44.97 5.59 9.84
C LYS A 556 43.57 5.31 9.28
N ASP A 557 43.10 4.07 9.37
CA ASP A 557 41.81 3.68 8.80
C ASP A 557 40.63 4.31 9.57
N TYR A 558 40.78 4.59 10.88
CA TYR A 558 39.82 5.38 11.65
C TYR A 558 39.82 6.87 11.27
N GLU A 559 40.99 7.47 11.00
CA GLU A 559 41.07 8.86 10.51
C GLU A 559 40.44 9.00 9.11
N ILE A 560 40.59 7.97 8.26
CA ILE A 560 39.91 7.89 6.96
C ILE A 560 38.40 7.71 7.14
N GLN A 561 37.96 6.83 8.05
CA GLN A 561 36.56 6.66 8.41
C GLN A 561 35.94 8.00 8.83
N GLU A 562 36.61 8.79 9.67
CA GLU A 562 36.13 10.10 10.09
C GLU A 562 35.90 11.04 8.90
N ILE A 563 36.91 11.22 8.06
CA ILE A 563 36.92 12.22 6.98
C ILE A 563 35.97 11.80 5.86
N PHE A 564 35.97 10.53 5.44
CA PHE A 564 35.16 10.09 4.31
C PHE A 564 33.67 9.95 4.67
N SER A 565 33.33 9.42 5.85
CA SER A 565 31.92 9.37 6.28
C SER A 565 31.31 10.76 6.46
N LYS A 566 32.11 11.79 6.79
CA LYS A 566 31.65 13.20 6.85
C LYS A 566 31.13 13.69 5.51
N VAL A 567 31.71 13.26 4.38
CA VAL A 567 31.23 13.62 3.02
C VAL A 567 29.77 13.22 2.83
N PHE A 568 29.40 12.01 3.25
CA PHE A 568 28.03 11.51 3.16
C PHE A 568 27.11 12.18 4.20
N ALA A 569 27.57 12.37 5.44
CA ALA A 569 26.78 13.04 6.47
C ALA A 569 26.50 14.53 6.14
N ASP A 570 27.46 15.23 5.56
CA ASP A 570 27.27 16.61 5.07
C ASP A 570 26.30 16.63 3.88
N PHE A 571 26.44 15.71 2.90
CA PHE A 571 25.50 15.60 1.79
C PHE A 571 24.06 15.33 2.27
N VAL A 572 23.86 14.36 3.16
CA VAL A 572 22.54 14.01 3.72
C VAL A 572 21.90 15.15 4.53
N ASN A 573 22.69 16.06 5.08
CA ASN A 573 22.19 17.25 5.79
C ASN A 573 22.00 18.50 4.91
N LYS A 574 22.84 18.70 3.89
CA LYS A 574 22.99 19.97 3.16
C LYS A 574 22.61 19.90 1.67
N GLY A 575 22.55 18.70 1.10
CA GLY A 575 22.48 18.48 -0.35
C GLY A 575 23.80 18.80 -1.07
N ASP A 576 24.91 18.91 -0.33
CA ASP A 576 26.25 19.24 -0.83
C ASP A 576 27.31 18.44 -0.04
N PRO A 577 28.19 17.66 -0.70
CA PRO A 577 29.24 16.84 -0.07
C PRO A 577 30.54 17.60 0.21
N THR A 578 30.66 18.88 -0.19
CA THR A 578 31.94 19.61 -0.23
C THR A 578 32.59 19.73 1.16
N PRO A 579 33.82 19.21 1.34
CA PRO A 579 34.58 19.40 2.58
C PRO A 579 34.86 20.89 2.84
N GLU A 580 34.85 21.29 4.11
CA GLU A 580 35.07 22.67 4.53
C GLU A 580 36.40 23.23 4.00
N GLY A 581 36.37 24.44 3.41
CA GLY A 581 37.52 25.07 2.77
C GLY A 581 37.90 24.54 1.38
N ARG A 582 37.16 23.58 0.80
CA ARG A 582 37.38 23.05 -0.55
C ARG A 582 36.33 23.54 -1.55
N LYS A 583 36.52 23.18 -2.83
CA LYS A 583 35.53 23.29 -3.90
C LYS A 583 35.27 21.91 -4.49
N TRP A 584 34.01 21.51 -4.58
CA TRP A 584 33.54 20.39 -5.40
C TRP A 584 32.73 20.98 -6.56
N SER A 585 33.17 20.78 -7.81
CA SER A 585 32.39 21.22 -8.98
C SER A 585 31.24 20.25 -9.24
N LEU A 586 30.06 20.75 -9.62
CA LEU A 586 28.97 19.91 -10.08
C LEU A 586 29.37 19.14 -11.35
N TYR A 587 28.83 17.93 -11.51
CA TYR A 587 29.04 17.11 -12.70
C TYR A 587 28.29 17.71 -13.90
N GLU A 588 29.04 17.96 -14.97
CA GLU A 588 28.56 18.43 -16.27
C GLU A 588 29.05 17.45 -17.35
N GLU A 589 28.19 17.04 -18.30
CA GLU A 589 28.52 16.00 -19.31
C GLU A 589 29.81 16.30 -20.11
N ASN A 590 30.06 17.57 -20.41
CA ASN A 590 31.19 17.97 -21.25
C ASN A 590 32.52 17.86 -20.49
N GLU A 591 32.60 18.45 -19.29
CA GLU A 591 33.81 18.47 -18.45
C GLU A 591 34.01 17.18 -17.65
N ARG A 592 32.93 16.45 -17.36
CA ARG A 592 32.89 15.25 -16.49
C ARG A 592 33.64 15.48 -15.17
N ASN A 593 33.26 16.56 -14.49
CA ASN A 593 33.80 16.97 -13.20
C ASN A 593 33.57 15.88 -12.15
N TYR A 594 34.61 15.54 -11.39
CA TYR A 594 34.53 14.65 -10.23
C TYR A 594 35.47 15.13 -9.12
N PHE A 595 35.37 14.55 -7.93
CA PHE A 595 36.29 14.78 -6.84
C PHE A 595 37.02 13.47 -6.51
N GLU A 596 38.35 13.50 -6.52
CA GLU A 596 39.15 12.31 -6.24
C GLU A 596 39.34 12.13 -4.73
N ILE A 597 39.14 10.89 -4.28
CA ILE A 597 39.22 10.46 -2.89
C ILE A 597 40.43 9.53 -2.74
N ASP A 598 41.56 10.13 -2.36
CA ASP A 598 42.80 9.45 -1.96
C ASP A 598 43.28 9.95 -0.58
N PHE A 599 44.08 9.12 0.10
CA PHE A 599 44.61 9.36 1.44
C PHE A 599 46.11 9.04 1.51
N PRO A 600 47.01 10.03 1.31
CA PRO A 600 48.46 9.82 1.26
C PRO A 600 49.04 9.18 2.54
N THR A 601 50.20 8.53 2.40
CA THR A 601 50.77 7.66 3.45
C THR A 601 51.20 8.38 4.73
N ASN A 602 51.69 9.62 4.64
CA ASN A 602 52.47 10.23 5.72
C ASN A 602 51.77 11.40 6.45
N LEU A 603 50.62 11.89 5.98
CA LEU A 603 49.82 12.94 6.63
C LEU A 603 48.36 12.87 6.21
N ILE A 604 47.47 12.62 7.17
CA ILE A 604 46.02 12.56 6.97
C ILE A 604 45.40 13.87 7.50
N SER A 605 44.56 14.48 6.68
CA SER A 605 43.80 15.69 6.99
C SER A 605 42.74 15.90 5.92
N SER A 606 41.75 16.77 6.14
CA SER A 606 40.83 17.22 5.08
C SER A 606 41.54 17.99 3.95
N ALA A 607 42.75 18.49 4.20
CA ALA A 607 43.64 19.06 3.19
C ALA A 607 44.39 18.01 2.35
N SER A 608 44.32 16.72 2.71
CA SER A 608 45.05 15.64 2.02
C SER A 608 44.34 15.06 0.79
N PHE A 609 43.05 15.32 0.56
CA PHE A 609 42.37 14.94 -0.69
C PHE A 609 43.00 15.63 -1.92
N PRO A 610 43.19 14.92 -3.06
CA PRO A 610 43.63 15.53 -4.32
C PRO A 610 42.68 16.64 -4.80
N GLY A 611 41.37 16.44 -4.65
CA GLY A 611 40.35 17.46 -4.86
C GLY A 611 39.58 17.35 -6.19
N PRO A 612 39.06 18.47 -6.73
CA PRO A 612 38.26 18.45 -7.95
C PRO A 612 39.14 18.20 -9.19
N SER A 613 38.67 17.29 -10.05
CA SER A 613 39.31 16.81 -11.28
C SER A 613 38.27 16.75 -12.42
N THR A 614 38.72 16.58 -13.66
CA THR A 614 37.88 16.59 -14.87
C THR A 614 38.15 15.38 -15.77
N LYS A 615 37.30 15.18 -16.78
CA LYS A 615 37.38 14.07 -17.76
C LYS A 615 37.24 12.69 -17.12
N PHE A 616 36.36 12.56 -16.11
CA PHE A 616 36.05 11.28 -15.46
C PHE A 616 35.84 10.15 -16.48
N MET A 617 36.56 9.05 -16.29
CA MET A 617 36.53 7.83 -17.12
C MET A 617 36.50 8.06 -18.65
N SER A 618 37.22 9.07 -19.13
CA SER A 618 37.39 9.36 -20.57
C SER A 618 37.79 8.12 -21.39
N ARG A 619 38.60 7.21 -20.83
CA ARG A 619 38.99 5.92 -21.45
C ARG A 619 37.79 5.09 -21.93
N ALA A 620 36.69 5.12 -21.17
CA ALA A 620 35.41 4.44 -21.43
C ALA A 620 34.42 5.35 -22.18
N ASN A 621 34.17 6.58 -21.67
CA ASN A 621 33.25 7.55 -22.27
C ASN A 621 33.59 7.84 -23.74
N ASP A 622 34.84 8.20 -24.01
CA ASP A 622 35.28 8.72 -25.31
C ASP A 622 35.26 7.61 -26.38
N PHE A 623 35.19 6.35 -25.94
CA PHE A 623 35.01 5.18 -26.80
C PHE A 623 33.53 4.77 -26.89
N TRP A 624 32.90 4.34 -25.80
CA TRP A 624 31.56 3.76 -25.84
C TRP A 624 30.46 4.80 -26.12
N ILE A 625 30.57 6.03 -25.61
CA ILE A 625 29.58 7.08 -25.89
C ILE A 625 29.99 7.86 -27.14
N ASP A 626 31.20 8.42 -27.17
CA ASP A 626 31.58 9.37 -28.23
C ASP A 626 32.08 8.73 -29.54
N VAL A 627 32.36 7.43 -29.58
CA VAL A 627 32.70 6.69 -30.82
C VAL A 627 31.66 5.62 -31.14
N ILE A 628 31.33 4.72 -30.21
CA ILE A 628 30.32 3.69 -30.45
C ILE A 628 28.94 4.34 -30.59
N GLU A 629 28.31 4.84 -29.53
CA GLU A 629 26.93 5.35 -29.60
C GLU A 629 26.75 6.53 -30.57
N LYS A 630 27.55 7.60 -30.44
CA LYS A 630 27.37 8.83 -31.23
C LYS A 630 27.84 8.74 -32.69
N LYS A 631 28.57 7.70 -33.13
CA LYS A 631 29.14 7.62 -34.49
C LYS A 631 28.99 6.27 -35.18
N ILE A 632 29.17 5.15 -34.47
CA ILE A 632 29.22 3.80 -35.06
C ILE A 632 27.93 3.00 -34.88
N ALA A 633 27.19 3.16 -33.79
CA ALA A 633 26.06 2.31 -33.43
C ALA A 633 24.88 2.39 -34.42
N GLY A 634 24.56 3.59 -34.90
CA GLY A 634 23.27 3.92 -35.51
C GLY A 634 22.37 4.67 -34.53
N THR A 635 21.07 4.70 -34.77
CA THR A 635 20.09 5.18 -33.80
C THR A 635 19.87 4.13 -32.69
N HIS A 636 19.63 4.59 -31.45
CA HIS A 636 19.12 3.69 -30.43
C HIS A 636 17.64 3.39 -30.70
N THR A 637 17.39 2.26 -31.36
CA THR A 637 16.06 1.63 -31.36
C THR A 637 15.82 1.00 -29.98
N VAL A 638 14.83 1.49 -29.24
CA VAL A 638 14.40 0.91 -27.95
C VAL A 638 13.83 -0.48 -28.22
N ILE A 639 14.52 -1.54 -27.76
CA ILE A 639 14.16 -2.90 -28.14
C ILE A 639 13.23 -3.50 -27.08
N GLU A 640 11.91 -3.34 -27.28
CA GLU A 640 10.87 -3.88 -26.37
C GLU A 640 10.94 -5.40 -26.13
N LYS A 641 11.66 -6.15 -26.98
CA LYS A 641 11.87 -7.60 -26.85
C LYS A 641 13.33 -7.95 -27.05
N PHE A 642 14.00 -8.28 -25.96
CA PHE A 642 15.33 -8.88 -26.03
C PHE A 642 15.18 -10.23 -26.76
N PRO A 643 16.12 -10.58 -27.67
CA PRO A 643 16.15 -11.90 -28.26
C PRO A 643 16.27 -12.99 -27.18
N GLU A 644 15.72 -14.17 -27.45
CA GLU A 644 15.66 -15.28 -26.50
C GLU A 644 17.04 -15.63 -25.93
N GLY A 645 17.15 -15.68 -24.60
CA GLY A 645 18.41 -15.94 -23.88
C GLY A 645 19.24 -14.69 -23.55
N PHE A 646 18.86 -13.50 -24.04
CA PHE A 646 19.52 -12.23 -23.68
C PHE A 646 18.75 -11.43 -22.62
N ASP A 647 17.53 -11.84 -22.28
CA ASP A 647 16.71 -11.33 -21.17
C ASP A 647 17.26 -11.70 -19.78
N VAL A 648 18.26 -12.58 -19.73
CA VAL A 648 18.88 -13.18 -18.53
C VAL A 648 20.41 -13.23 -18.62
N PHE A 649 21.04 -12.33 -19.40
CA PHE A 649 22.49 -12.39 -19.64
C PHE A 649 23.18 -11.02 -19.48
N GLN A 650 24.05 -10.91 -18.45
CA GLN A 650 24.88 -9.72 -18.25
C GLN A 650 26.29 -9.90 -18.81
N LEU A 651 26.85 -8.81 -19.32
CA LEU A 651 28.20 -8.75 -19.89
C LEU A 651 29.30 -9.13 -18.89
N GLU A 652 29.10 -8.90 -17.59
CA GLU A 652 29.99 -9.38 -16.53
C GLU A 652 30.06 -10.92 -16.48
N ASN A 653 28.91 -11.59 -16.62
CA ASN A 653 28.83 -13.05 -16.53
C ASN A 653 29.57 -13.73 -17.69
N LEU A 654 29.59 -13.13 -18.88
CA LEU A 654 30.37 -13.65 -20.01
C LEU A 654 31.86 -13.77 -19.68
N SER A 655 32.45 -12.76 -19.02
CA SER A 655 33.85 -12.82 -18.56
C SER A 655 34.13 -14.03 -17.66
N GLN A 656 33.16 -14.40 -16.82
CA GLN A 656 33.27 -15.56 -15.93
C GLN A 656 33.11 -16.90 -16.66
N LEU A 657 32.21 -16.98 -17.65
CA LEU A 657 32.03 -18.18 -18.49
C LEU A 657 33.27 -18.43 -19.38
N LEU A 658 33.81 -17.36 -19.97
CA LEU A 658 35.05 -17.39 -20.75
C LEU A 658 36.24 -17.84 -19.90
N LYS A 659 36.39 -17.32 -18.66
CA LYS A 659 37.38 -17.85 -17.70
C LYS A 659 37.17 -19.35 -17.48
N SER A 660 35.95 -19.76 -17.11
CA SER A 660 35.65 -21.13 -16.71
C SER A 660 35.99 -22.15 -17.80
N ARG A 661 35.73 -21.79 -19.08
CA ARG A 661 36.09 -22.59 -20.26
C ARG A 661 37.59 -22.59 -20.57
N TYR A 662 38.28 -21.45 -20.42
CA TYR A 662 39.69 -21.33 -20.82
C TYR A 662 40.69 -21.82 -19.78
N ALA A 663 40.45 -21.52 -18.50
CA ALA A 663 41.33 -21.93 -17.39
C ALA A 663 41.02 -23.33 -16.86
N ASN A 664 39.86 -23.91 -17.19
CA ASN A 664 39.30 -25.11 -16.54
C ASN A 664 39.16 -24.95 -15.00
N GLU A 665 38.99 -23.69 -14.55
CA GLU A 665 38.82 -23.30 -13.15
C GLU A 665 37.38 -22.86 -12.89
N SER A 666 36.72 -23.43 -11.88
CA SER A 666 35.44 -22.91 -11.40
C SER A 666 35.59 -21.53 -10.77
N THR A 667 34.58 -20.68 -10.95
CA THR A 667 34.66 -19.24 -10.66
C THR A 667 33.74 -18.76 -9.54
N HIS A 668 32.90 -19.63 -8.94
CA HIS A 668 32.45 -19.54 -7.54
C HIS A 668 31.58 -20.75 -7.11
N HIS A 669 31.71 -21.07 -5.82
CA HIS A 669 30.90 -21.88 -4.89
C HIS A 669 30.36 -23.28 -5.22
N ASP A 670 29.81 -23.58 -6.39
CA ASP A 670 29.79 -24.97 -6.91
C ASP A 670 29.49 -24.97 -8.41
N LYS A 671 30.19 -25.81 -9.18
CA LYS A 671 29.94 -25.99 -10.62
C LYS A 671 30.26 -27.41 -11.06
N THR A 672 29.22 -28.12 -11.52
CA THR A 672 29.43 -29.14 -12.55
C THR A 672 29.58 -28.43 -13.90
N ASP A 673 30.63 -28.76 -14.64
CA ASP A 673 31.03 -28.18 -15.95
C ASP A 673 29.85 -27.99 -16.93
N TYR A 674 28.92 -28.94 -16.89
CA TYR A 674 27.71 -29.01 -17.71
C TYR A 674 26.86 -27.72 -17.72
N GLY A 675 26.70 -27.05 -16.58
CA GLY A 675 25.84 -25.86 -16.47
C GLY A 675 26.40 -24.64 -17.21
N VAL A 676 27.69 -24.35 -17.03
CA VAL A 676 28.42 -23.30 -17.74
C VAL A 676 28.42 -23.57 -19.24
N LYS A 677 28.67 -24.83 -19.62
CA LYS A 677 28.74 -25.27 -21.01
C LYS A 677 27.44 -24.98 -21.78
N ILE A 678 26.27 -25.32 -21.22
CA ILE A 678 24.97 -25.08 -21.89
C ILE A 678 24.71 -23.58 -22.13
N GLY A 679 24.99 -22.73 -21.14
CA GLY A 679 24.83 -21.27 -21.31
C GLY A 679 25.75 -20.71 -22.39
N TYR A 680 27.01 -21.17 -22.42
CA TYR A 680 27.97 -20.82 -23.46
C TYR A 680 27.56 -21.34 -24.86
N GLU A 681 27.07 -22.57 -24.97
CA GLU A 681 26.63 -23.15 -26.25
C GLU A 681 25.45 -22.37 -26.85
N ARG A 682 24.43 -22.06 -26.05
CA ARG A 682 23.29 -21.21 -26.46
C ARG A 682 23.72 -19.81 -26.91
N TRP A 683 24.60 -19.17 -26.12
CA TRP A 683 25.18 -17.87 -26.42
C TRP A 683 25.97 -17.87 -27.74
N THR A 684 26.72 -18.96 -28.02
CA THR A 684 27.49 -19.13 -29.25
C THR A 684 26.56 -19.29 -30.45
N GLU A 685 25.57 -20.20 -30.35
CA GLU A 685 24.59 -20.47 -31.41
C GLU A 685 23.80 -19.21 -31.79
N TRP A 686 23.37 -18.44 -30.79
CA TRP A 686 22.69 -17.16 -31.00
C TRP A 686 23.57 -16.16 -31.77
N THR A 687 24.82 -16.02 -31.36
CA THR A 687 25.76 -15.03 -31.94
C THR A 687 26.09 -15.38 -33.39
N GLU A 688 26.34 -16.66 -33.67
CA GLU A 688 26.53 -17.17 -35.02
C GLU A 688 25.27 -17.08 -35.88
N THR A 689 24.08 -17.27 -35.30
CA THR A 689 22.79 -17.10 -36.01
C THR A 689 22.55 -15.64 -36.40
N ARG A 690 22.83 -14.69 -35.51
CA ARG A 690 22.77 -13.25 -35.81
C ARG A 690 23.80 -12.84 -36.86
N ARG A 691 25.02 -13.38 -36.80
CA ARG A 691 26.06 -13.19 -37.83
C ARG A 691 25.62 -13.70 -39.21
N ARG A 692 25.00 -14.88 -39.28
CA ARG A 692 24.42 -15.44 -40.53
C ARG A 692 23.34 -14.53 -41.09
N GLN A 693 22.41 -14.04 -40.27
CA GLN A 693 21.36 -13.12 -40.74
C GLN A 693 21.97 -11.84 -41.33
N SER A 694 22.89 -11.18 -40.62
CA SER A 694 23.53 -9.96 -41.14
C SER A 694 24.33 -10.18 -42.43
N LEU A 695 24.84 -11.39 -42.67
CA LEU A 695 25.47 -11.76 -43.95
C LEU A 695 24.46 -11.97 -45.09
N ILE A 696 23.23 -12.44 -44.78
CA ILE A 696 22.13 -12.52 -45.75
C ILE A 696 21.63 -11.12 -46.08
N ASP A 697 21.38 -10.28 -45.07
CA ASP A 697 20.94 -8.89 -45.24
C ASP A 697 21.95 -8.08 -46.10
N LEU A 698 23.25 -8.33 -45.92
CA LEU A 698 24.34 -7.75 -46.73
C LEU A 698 24.48 -8.36 -48.13
N HIS A 699 23.96 -9.57 -48.37
CA HIS A 699 23.97 -10.21 -49.68
C HIS A 699 22.85 -9.64 -50.56
N ASP A 700 21.64 -9.46 -50.00
CA ASP A 700 20.51 -8.88 -50.72
C ASP A 700 20.73 -7.39 -51.06
N LEU A 701 21.51 -6.67 -50.24
CA LEU A 701 21.99 -5.32 -50.54
C LEU A 701 23.12 -5.25 -51.59
N ARG A 702 23.65 -6.39 -52.07
CA ARG A 702 24.80 -6.46 -53.00
C ARG A 702 24.44 -6.80 -54.45
N LEU A 703 23.17 -6.69 -54.84
CA LEU A 703 22.71 -6.88 -56.23
C LEU A 703 22.26 -5.58 -56.93
N PRO A 704 23.17 -4.64 -57.26
CA PRO A 704 22.86 -3.55 -58.19
C PRO A 704 22.94 -4.03 -59.64
N PHE A 705 21.80 -4.04 -60.34
CA PHE A 705 21.63 -3.96 -61.80
C PHE A 705 22.62 -4.72 -62.71
N GLN A 706 22.16 -5.79 -63.36
CA GLN A 706 22.55 -6.04 -64.76
C GLN A 706 21.46 -6.75 -65.57
N SER A 707 21.40 -6.41 -66.87
CA SER A 707 20.58 -6.99 -67.95
C SER A 707 19.12 -7.34 -67.65
N ALA A 708 18.20 -6.49 -68.12
CA ALA A 708 16.83 -6.90 -68.40
C ALA A 708 16.73 -7.50 -69.82
N GLN A 709 16.26 -8.74 -69.93
CA GLN A 709 15.61 -9.28 -71.12
C GLN A 709 14.77 -10.52 -70.76
N ASP A 710 13.73 -10.78 -71.56
CA ASP A 710 12.89 -11.99 -71.60
C ASP A 710 12.14 -12.41 -70.31
N ILE A 711 11.02 -11.72 -70.02
CA ILE A 711 9.66 -12.15 -70.42
C ILE A 711 8.60 -11.17 -69.87
N SER A 712 7.49 -11.00 -70.60
CA SER A 712 6.37 -10.12 -70.26
C SER A 712 5.02 -10.85 -70.32
N LEU A 713 4.05 -10.52 -69.44
CA LEU A 713 2.68 -10.10 -69.80
C LEU A 713 1.69 -10.04 -68.60
N ASN A 714 0.92 -8.94 -68.60
CA ASN A 714 -0.45 -8.67 -68.13
C ASN A 714 -1.14 -9.39 -66.92
N ASP A 715 -1.72 -8.50 -66.11
CA ASP A 715 -2.96 -8.59 -65.34
C ASP A 715 -4.04 -9.62 -65.73
N LYS A 716 -4.62 -10.21 -64.67
CA LYS A 716 -6.06 -10.37 -64.34
C LYS A 716 -7.09 -10.52 -65.48
N LEU A 717 -7.91 -11.58 -65.44
CA LEU A 717 -9.32 -11.56 -64.94
C LEU A 717 -10.09 -12.89 -65.22
N ILE A 718 -11.13 -13.13 -64.38
CA ILE A 718 -12.45 -13.72 -64.72
C ILE A 718 -12.59 -15.23 -65.08
N GLU A 719 -13.30 -15.93 -64.18
CA GLU A 719 -14.38 -16.93 -64.35
C GLU A 719 -14.26 -18.27 -65.12
N ASN A 720 -14.87 -19.29 -64.49
CA ASN A 720 -15.73 -20.37 -65.04
C ASN A 720 -15.13 -21.37 -66.07
N SER A 721 -15.45 -22.67 -66.05
CA SER A 721 -16.73 -23.29 -65.63
C SER A 721 -16.64 -24.79 -65.25
N LYS A 722 -17.57 -25.23 -64.38
CA LYS A 722 -18.53 -26.37 -64.48
C LYS A 722 -18.11 -27.59 -65.36
N GLN A 723 -18.35 -28.86 -65.00
CA GLN A 723 -19.57 -29.51 -64.46
C GLN A 723 -19.15 -30.65 -63.44
N ILE A 724 -19.98 -31.44 -62.72
CA ILE A 724 -21.31 -32.04 -62.98
C ILE A 724 -22.23 -32.04 -61.73
N ARG A 725 -23.54 -32.08 -62.03
CA ARG A 725 -24.81 -31.94 -61.27
C ARG A 725 -24.95 -32.51 -59.82
N PRO A 726 -25.90 -31.97 -59.04
CA PRO A 726 -26.41 -32.54 -57.78
C PRO A 726 -27.70 -33.40 -57.97
N GLN A 727 -28.19 -33.99 -56.88
CA GLN A 727 -29.61 -34.33 -56.69
C GLN A 727 -30.10 -33.92 -55.30
N LYS A 728 -31.42 -33.71 -55.20
CA LYS A 728 -32.22 -33.36 -54.01
C LYS A 728 -33.56 -34.10 -54.14
N GLU A 729 -34.41 -34.02 -53.11
CA GLU A 729 -35.76 -34.66 -53.05
C GLU A 729 -35.67 -36.20 -52.86
N ASN A 730 -36.57 -36.86 -52.12
CA ASN A 730 -38.02 -36.66 -51.99
C ASN A 730 -38.56 -36.53 -50.56
N LEU A 731 -39.81 -36.07 -50.49
CA LEU A 731 -40.72 -36.35 -49.37
C LEU A 731 -41.46 -37.66 -49.62
N SER A 732 -41.90 -38.33 -48.55
CA SER A 732 -43.11 -39.16 -48.56
C SER A 732 -43.64 -39.32 -47.14
N ASN A 733 -44.93 -39.02 -46.94
CA ASN A 733 -45.69 -39.60 -45.84
C ASN A 733 -45.97 -41.07 -46.17
N ASP A 734 -46.25 -41.90 -45.17
CA ASP A 734 -47.43 -42.76 -45.24
C ASP A 734 -47.89 -43.16 -43.82
N ASP A 735 -49.19 -43.39 -43.68
CA ASP A 735 -49.88 -43.64 -42.40
C ASP A 735 -50.17 -45.14 -42.15
N ARG A 736 -50.70 -45.42 -40.95
CA ARG A 736 -51.42 -46.64 -40.47
C ARG A 736 -50.58 -47.66 -39.70
N ASP A 737 -50.96 -47.94 -38.44
CA ASP A 737 -51.91 -48.97 -37.94
C ASP A 737 -51.22 -50.36 -37.87
N ASN A 738 -51.37 -51.20 -36.84
CA ASN A 738 -52.19 -51.12 -35.62
C ASN A 738 -51.31 -51.57 -34.40
N GLU A 739 -51.71 -52.13 -33.25
CA GLU A 739 -52.99 -52.65 -32.73
C GLU A 739 -53.09 -52.49 -31.19
N ASP A 740 -54.26 -52.83 -30.64
CA ASP A 740 -54.67 -52.75 -29.23
C ASP A 740 -54.31 -54.03 -28.42
N TYR A 741 -54.23 -53.92 -27.08
CA TYR A 741 -54.75 -54.91 -26.11
C TYR A 741 -54.64 -54.37 -24.68
N GLY A 742 -55.78 -54.01 -24.07
CA GLY A 742 -55.87 -53.60 -22.66
C GLY A 742 -56.01 -54.74 -21.64
N GLY A 743 -55.78 -54.44 -20.36
CA GLY A 743 -56.01 -55.37 -19.23
C GLY A 743 -55.97 -54.67 -17.87
N ASP A 744 -57.01 -54.88 -17.05
CA ASP A 744 -57.19 -54.26 -15.72
C ASP A 744 -56.36 -54.92 -14.61
N ASP A 745 -55.73 -54.11 -13.73
CA ASP A 745 -55.44 -54.51 -12.33
C ASP A 745 -55.34 -53.31 -11.34
N ASP A 746 -55.98 -52.17 -11.66
CA ASP A 746 -55.85 -50.91 -10.90
C ASP A 746 -56.70 -50.86 -9.62
N LYS A 747 -56.31 -51.65 -8.59
CA LYS A 747 -56.84 -51.49 -7.23
C LYS A 747 -55.93 -51.84 -6.05
N LYS A 748 -54.67 -52.27 -6.25
CA LYS A 748 -53.71 -52.47 -5.15
C LYS A 748 -52.61 -51.40 -5.04
N GLU A 749 -52.13 -50.84 -6.15
CA GLU A 749 -50.95 -49.95 -6.12
C GLU A 749 -51.15 -48.63 -5.36
N LYS A 750 -52.38 -48.11 -5.26
CA LYS A 750 -52.66 -46.78 -4.69
C LYS A 750 -52.34 -46.62 -3.19
N LYS A 751 -51.96 -47.68 -2.47
CA LYS A 751 -51.37 -47.58 -1.10
C LYS A 751 -49.84 -47.71 -1.06
N GLU A 752 -49.20 -48.23 -2.10
CA GLU A 752 -47.73 -48.35 -2.16
C GLU A 752 -47.10 -47.22 -2.98
N GLY A 753 -47.73 -46.79 -4.06
CA GLY A 753 -47.30 -45.62 -4.85
C GLY A 753 -47.22 -44.33 -4.04
N GLY A 754 -48.06 -44.17 -3.01
CA GLY A 754 -47.97 -43.10 -2.02
C GLY A 754 -46.66 -43.16 -1.23
N LYS A 755 -46.41 -44.27 -0.53
CA LYS A 755 -45.18 -44.49 0.26
C LYS A 755 -43.90 -44.45 -0.59
N LYS A 756 -43.98 -44.84 -1.88
CA LYS A 756 -42.86 -44.76 -2.82
C LYS A 756 -42.55 -43.30 -3.17
N ARG A 757 -43.54 -42.52 -3.62
CA ARG A 757 -43.38 -41.07 -3.88
C ARG A 757 -42.94 -40.29 -2.64
N GLU A 758 -43.40 -40.68 -1.46
CA GLU A 758 -43.02 -40.06 -0.18
C GLU A 758 -41.55 -40.35 0.16
N LYS A 759 -41.09 -41.60 0.03
CA LYS A 759 -39.67 -41.96 0.16
C LYS A 759 -38.77 -41.32 -0.89
N ASP A 760 -39.21 -41.25 -2.14
CA ASP A 760 -38.46 -40.62 -3.23
C ASP A 760 -38.32 -39.11 -2.98
N LYS A 761 -39.37 -38.45 -2.46
CA LYS A 761 -39.31 -37.06 -2.02
C LYS A 761 -38.36 -36.87 -0.83
N GLU A 762 -38.47 -37.69 0.22
CA GLU A 762 -37.52 -37.66 1.35
C GLU A 762 -36.07 -37.87 0.92
N LYS A 763 -35.82 -38.71 -0.09
CA LYS A 763 -34.49 -38.94 -0.65
C LYS A 763 -33.98 -37.69 -1.38
N ILE A 764 -34.83 -37.08 -2.22
CA ILE A 764 -34.53 -35.84 -2.95
C ILE A 764 -34.23 -34.69 -1.99
N ASP A 765 -35.03 -34.52 -0.93
CA ASP A 765 -34.87 -33.42 0.01
C ASP A 765 -33.61 -33.61 0.90
N ARG A 766 -33.30 -34.85 1.32
CA ARG A 766 -32.01 -35.19 1.96
C ARG A 766 -30.78 -34.97 1.06
N ILE A 767 -30.92 -35.20 -0.25
CA ILE A 767 -29.85 -34.91 -1.23
C ILE A 767 -29.61 -33.40 -1.33
N LYS A 768 -30.66 -32.57 -1.37
CA LYS A 768 -30.52 -31.09 -1.37
C LYS A 768 -29.86 -30.58 -0.10
N GLU A 769 -30.27 -31.09 1.06
CA GLU A 769 -29.72 -30.70 2.36
C GLU A 769 -28.21 -30.93 2.40
N LYS A 770 -27.74 -32.12 1.99
CA LYS A 770 -26.30 -32.41 1.87
C LYS A 770 -25.57 -31.46 0.90
N ILE A 771 -26.17 -31.12 -0.25
CA ILE A 771 -25.57 -30.18 -1.22
C ILE A 771 -25.41 -28.78 -0.59
N HIS A 772 -26.37 -28.33 0.21
CA HIS A 772 -26.28 -27.05 0.90
C HIS A 772 -25.24 -27.06 2.02
N ASP A 773 -25.10 -28.16 2.75
CA ASP A 773 -24.05 -28.30 3.77
C ASP A 773 -22.65 -28.29 3.12
N GLU A 774 -22.46 -29.01 2.01
CA GLU A 774 -21.21 -28.94 1.22
C GLU A 774 -20.92 -27.53 0.65
N LEU A 775 -21.96 -26.71 0.41
CA LEU A 775 -21.80 -25.32 -0.05
C LEU A 775 -21.40 -24.37 1.06
N ASP A 776 -22.03 -24.45 2.25
CA ASP A 776 -21.76 -23.54 3.37
C ASP A 776 -20.34 -23.74 3.97
N ASP A 777 -19.73 -24.91 3.72
CA ASP A 777 -18.31 -25.20 3.96
C ASP A 777 -17.33 -24.50 2.97
N GLN A 778 -17.78 -24.06 1.79
CA GLN A 778 -16.90 -23.39 0.83
C GLN A 778 -16.71 -21.90 1.20
N GLU A 779 -15.47 -21.46 1.41
CA GLU A 779 -15.19 -20.05 1.77
C GLU A 779 -15.65 -19.04 0.69
N CYS A 780 -15.73 -19.48 -0.56
CA CYS A 780 -16.19 -18.68 -1.71
C CYS A 780 -17.67 -18.86 -2.07
N TYR A 781 -18.50 -19.44 -1.19
CA TYR A 781 -19.95 -19.46 -1.37
C TYR A 781 -20.61 -18.20 -0.78
N HIS A 782 -21.24 -17.37 -1.61
CA HIS A 782 -21.84 -16.07 -1.26
C HIS A 782 -23.38 -16.14 -1.12
N GLY A 783 -23.94 -17.35 -0.99
CA GLY A 783 -25.38 -17.55 -0.93
C GLY A 783 -26.09 -17.09 -2.20
N ASN A 784 -27.28 -16.50 -2.07
CA ASN A 784 -28.04 -15.89 -3.17
C ASN A 784 -27.75 -14.38 -3.27
N ILE A 785 -26.51 -14.01 -3.57
CA ILE A 785 -26.10 -12.60 -3.71
C ILE A 785 -26.65 -11.96 -5.00
N LEU A 786 -27.03 -10.68 -4.90
CA LEU A 786 -27.58 -9.90 -6.00
C LEU A 786 -26.54 -9.68 -7.12
N GLU A 787 -26.98 -9.80 -8.37
CA GLU A 787 -26.12 -9.72 -9.56
C GLU A 787 -25.40 -8.36 -9.69
N ASP A 788 -26.06 -7.26 -9.31
CA ASP A 788 -25.48 -5.91 -9.23
C ASP A 788 -24.25 -5.81 -8.30
N GLU A 789 -24.22 -6.59 -7.21
CA GLU A 789 -23.11 -6.60 -6.24
C GLU A 789 -21.94 -7.46 -6.73
N VAL A 790 -22.19 -8.47 -7.57
CA VAL A 790 -21.16 -9.42 -8.04
C VAL A 790 -20.05 -8.71 -8.81
N LYS A 791 -20.37 -7.71 -9.63
CA LYS A 791 -19.36 -6.94 -10.39
C LYS A 791 -18.41 -6.15 -9.48
N GLY A 792 -18.82 -5.81 -8.26
CA GLY A 792 -17.93 -5.22 -7.24
C GLY A 792 -17.06 -6.23 -6.48
N ILE A 793 -17.41 -7.53 -6.55
CA ILE A 793 -16.73 -8.64 -5.84
C ILE A 793 -15.76 -9.38 -6.77
N LEU A 794 -15.95 -9.32 -8.09
CA LEU A 794 -15.14 -9.99 -9.11
C LEU A 794 -14.35 -8.97 -9.98
N PRO A 795 -13.36 -8.24 -9.41
CA PRO A 795 -12.72 -7.11 -10.09
C PRO A 795 -11.71 -7.50 -11.19
N ARG A 796 -11.33 -8.79 -11.33
CA ARG A 796 -10.32 -9.23 -12.31
C ARG A 796 -10.75 -10.52 -13.00
N ARG A 797 -10.28 -10.72 -14.24
CA ARG A 797 -10.42 -11.97 -14.99
C ARG A 797 -10.01 -13.18 -14.15
N GLY A 798 -10.88 -14.17 -14.07
CA GLY A 798 -10.68 -15.42 -13.33
C GLY A 798 -11.04 -15.35 -11.84
N ASP A 799 -11.36 -14.16 -11.30
CA ASP A 799 -12.01 -14.05 -9.99
C ASP A 799 -13.42 -14.64 -10.06
N PHE A 800 -13.77 -15.53 -9.14
CA PHE A 800 -15.06 -16.22 -9.12
C PHE A 800 -15.61 -16.46 -7.71
N ILE A 801 -16.93 -16.65 -7.63
CA ILE A 801 -17.69 -17.05 -6.45
C ILE A 801 -18.61 -18.22 -6.79
N LEU A 802 -18.96 -19.03 -5.79
CA LEU A 802 -20.16 -19.87 -5.84
C LEU A 802 -21.36 -19.06 -5.33
N ARG A 803 -22.49 -19.14 -6.03
CA ARG A 803 -23.77 -18.58 -5.56
C ARG A 803 -24.96 -19.43 -5.98
N THR A 804 -26.07 -19.33 -5.25
CA THR A 804 -27.34 -19.98 -5.57
C THR A 804 -28.32 -18.97 -6.17
N GLN A 805 -28.96 -19.29 -7.30
CA GLN A 805 -29.96 -18.44 -7.94
C GLN A 805 -31.09 -19.33 -8.48
N ALA A 806 -32.34 -18.96 -8.21
CA ALA A 806 -33.54 -19.71 -8.65
C ALA A 806 -33.57 -21.23 -8.29
N LYS A 807 -32.84 -21.62 -7.23
CA LYS A 807 -32.58 -23.01 -6.75
C LYS A 807 -31.52 -23.80 -7.54
N ASP A 808 -30.94 -23.21 -8.59
CA ASP A 808 -29.72 -23.67 -9.23
C ASP A 808 -28.47 -23.12 -8.53
N ILE A 809 -27.33 -23.77 -8.76
CA ILE A 809 -26.01 -23.38 -8.22
C ILE A 809 -25.13 -22.94 -9.38
N TYR A 810 -24.43 -21.82 -9.23
CA TYR A 810 -23.55 -21.26 -10.24
C TYR A 810 -22.16 -20.99 -9.68
N ALA A 811 -21.12 -21.30 -10.45
CA ALA A 811 -19.87 -20.56 -10.37
C ALA A 811 -20.04 -19.30 -11.23
N THR A 812 -20.05 -18.13 -10.59
CA THR A 812 -20.10 -16.84 -11.27
C THR A 812 -18.70 -16.25 -11.30
N ILE A 813 -18.25 -15.85 -12.49
CA ILE A 813 -16.86 -15.53 -12.79
C ILE A 813 -16.77 -14.27 -13.66
N ASN A 814 -15.82 -13.39 -13.37
CA ASN A 814 -15.38 -12.39 -14.35
C ASN A 814 -14.48 -13.09 -15.39
N TRP A 815 -14.88 -13.06 -16.65
CA TRP A 815 -14.09 -13.58 -17.77
C TRP A 815 -14.13 -12.58 -18.92
N ASN A 816 -12.97 -12.10 -19.38
CA ASN A 816 -12.86 -11.03 -20.38
C ASN A 816 -13.65 -9.75 -19.99
N ASP A 817 -13.69 -9.43 -18.70
CA ASP A 817 -14.46 -8.32 -18.07
C ASP A 817 -16.00 -8.45 -18.11
N ASP A 818 -16.51 -9.55 -18.68
CA ASP A 818 -17.92 -9.96 -18.60
C ASP A 818 -18.18 -10.89 -17.40
N ILE A 819 -19.33 -10.71 -16.74
CA ILE A 819 -19.76 -11.57 -15.63
C ILE A 819 -20.53 -12.77 -16.21
N THR A 820 -19.90 -13.95 -16.18
CA THR A 820 -20.46 -15.21 -16.71
C THR A 820 -20.96 -16.12 -15.59
N ASN A 821 -22.14 -16.72 -15.77
CA ASN A 821 -22.77 -17.65 -14.82
C ASN A 821 -22.66 -19.11 -15.34
N ILE A 822 -21.86 -19.96 -14.68
CA ILE A 822 -21.66 -21.37 -15.05
C ILE A 822 -22.43 -22.27 -14.09
N GLN A 823 -23.49 -22.93 -14.57
CA GLN A 823 -24.33 -23.83 -13.76
C GLN A 823 -23.55 -25.08 -13.31
N MET A 824 -23.45 -25.30 -12.00
CA MET A 824 -22.94 -26.53 -11.41
C MET A 824 -24.06 -27.56 -11.33
N LYS A 825 -23.92 -28.66 -12.07
CA LYS A 825 -24.92 -29.72 -12.15
C LYS A 825 -24.60 -30.81 -11.12
N ALA A 826 -25.46 -30.94 -10.11
CA ALA A 826 -25.47 -32.05 -9.16
C ALA A 826 -26.39 -33.17 -9.67
N ARG A 827 -25.97 -34.44 -9.52
CA ARG A 827 -26.75 -35.64 -9.90
C ARG A 827 -26.57 -36.75 -8.86
N ASP A 828 -27.59 -37.55 -8.67
CA ASP A 828 -27.52 -38.77 -7.84
C ASP A 828 -26.71 -39.85 -8.57
N GLY A 829 -25.58 -40.26 -8.00
CA GLY A 829 -24.74 -41.37 -8.46
C GLY A 829 -25.10 -42.73 -7.85
N GLY A 830 -26.16 -42.80 -7.04
CA GLY A 830 -26.62 -44.04 -6.41
C GLY A 830 -25.72 -44.46 -5.24
N LYS A 831 -24.83 -45.43 -5.47
CA LYS A 831 -23.91 -45.93 -4.42
C LYS A 831 -22.73 -45.00 -4.17
N ASP A 832 -22.29 -44.27 -5.19
CA ASP A 832 -21.06 -43.46 -5.18
C ASP A 832 -21.29 -42.02 -4.69
N GLY A 833 -22.50 -41.70 -4.20
CA GLY A 833 -22.86 -40.40 -3.67
C GLY A 833 -23.38 -39.41 -4.72
N ILE A 834 -23.13 -38.11 -4.50
CA ILE A 834 -23.60 -37.03 -5.38
C ILE A 834 -22.47 -36.69 -6.35
N ILE A 835 -22.78 -36.60 -7.63
CA ILE A 835 -21.84 -36.27 -8.69
C ILE A 835 -22.05 -34.81 -9.10
N TYR A 836 -21.02 -33.99 -8.91
CA TYR A 836 -20.96 -32.59 -9.30
C TYR A 836 -20.15 -32.41 -10.59
N ALA A 837 -20.61 -31.56 -11.51
CA ALA A 837 -19.93 -31.23 -12.76
C ALA A 837 -20.32 -29.83 -13.29
N PHE A 838 -19.37 -29.10 -13.89
CA PHE A 838 -19.67 -27.92 -14.70
C PHE A 838 -19.86 -28.27 -16.19
N ASP A 839 -19.11 -29.25 -16.70
CA ASP A 839 -19.13 -29.71 -18.10
C ASP A 839 -19.50 -31.21 -18.23
N LYS A 840 -19.40 -31.80 -19.42
CA LYS A 840 -19.75 -33.22 -19.69
C LYS A 840 -18.64 -34.23 -19.34
N LYS A 841 -17.38 -33.79 -19.34
CA LYS A 841 -16.14 -34.56 -19.16
C LYS A 841 -15.70 -34.56 -17.69
N THR A 842 -15.72 -33.41 -17.03
CA THR A 842 -15.19 -33.24 -15.67
C THR A 842 -16.26 -33.55 -14.62
N ARG A 843 -15.97 -34.50 -13.72
CA ARG A 843 -16.88 -34.92 -12.63
C ARG A 843 -16.13 -35.06 -11.31
N ALA A 844 -16.81 -34.79 -10.20
CA ALA A 844 -16.30 -35.03 -8.84
C ALA A 844 -17.42 -35.44 -7.87
N TYR A 845 -17.04 -35.98 -6.70
CA TYR A 845 -17.97 -36.47 -5.68
C TYR A 845 -18.15 -35.53 -4.48
N THR A 846 -17.41 -34.42 -4.45
CA THR A 846 -17.63 -33.28 -3.57
C THR A 846 -17.54 -31.97 -4.36
N ILE A 847 -18.16 -30.91 -3.86
CA ILE A 847 -18.05 -29.56 -4.45
C ILE A 847 -16.59 -29.08 -4.43
N LYS A 848 -15.88 -29.33 -3.32
CA LYS A 848 -14.48 -28.97 -3.12
C LYS A 848 -13.56 -29.62 -4.16
N ASP A 849 -13.76 -30.91 -4.46
CA ASP A 849 -12.98 -31.62 -5.47
C ASP A 849 -13.26 -31.11 -6.89
N LEU A 850 -14.50 -30.69 -7.18
CA LEU A 850 -14.83 -30.09 -8.47
C LEU A 850 -14.14 -28.73 -8.64
N LEU A 851 -14.25 -27.86 -7.63
CA LEU A 851 -13.54 -26.57 -7.61
C LEU A 851 -12.04 -26.77 -7.78
N GLN A 852 -11.44 -27.66 -6.98
CA GLN A 852 -10.01 -27.95 -7.04
C GLN A 852 -9.57 -28.47 -8.41
N LYS A 853 -10.36 -29.35 -9.06
CA LYS A 853 -10.07 -29.82 -10.42
C LYS A 853 -9.96 -28.69 -11.44
N HIS A 854 -10.94 -27.78 -11.46
CA HIS A 854 -10.92 -26.65 -12.42
C HIS A 854 -9.91 -25.56 -12.03
N MET A 855 -9.70 -25.30 -10.74
CA MET A 855 -8.62 -24.45 -10.22
C MET A 855 -7.22 -25.04 -10.43
N CYS A 856 -7.11 -26.33 -10.76
CA CYS A 856 -5.87 -27.00 -11.17
C CYS A 856 -5.75 -27.14 -12.70
N GLY A 857 -6.27 -26.17 -13.46
CA GLY A 857 -6.02 -26.08 -14.91
C GLY A 857 -6.73 -27.16 -15.72
N LEU A 858 -8.01 -27.38 -15.40
CA LEU A 858 -8.95 -28.07 -16.28
C LEU A 858 -9.97 -27.03 -16.75
N PRO A 859 -9.90 -26.55 -18.02
CA PRO A 859 -10.80 -25.52 -18.49
C PRO A 859 -12.23 -26.07 -18.61
N ILE A 860 -13.20 -25.32 -18.10
CA ILE A 860 -14.61 -25.63 -18.27
C ILE A 860 -14.94 -25.41 -19.75
N GLN A 861 -15.28 -26.49 -20.45
CA GLN A 861 -15.67 -26.43 -21.86
C GLN A 861 -17.14 -26.00 -21.96
N ASN A 862 -17.36 -24.75 -22.35
CA ASN A 862 -18.66 -24.19 -22.70
C ASN A 862 -18.82 -24.19 -24.24
N ASP A 863 -20.05 -24.10 -24.75
CA ASP A 863 -20.35 -24.20 -26.19
C ASP A 863 -19.89 -22.96 -27.02
N LYS A 864 -19.01 -22.11 -26.46
CA LYS A 864 -18.44 -20.89 -27.07
C LYS A 864 -16.96 -20.67 -26.74
N GLU A 865 -16.55 -20.89 -25.49
CA GLU A 865 -15.17 -20.65 -24.99
C GLU A 865 -14.75 -21.68 -23.93
N SER A 866 -13.43 -21.77 -23.71
CA SER A 866 -12.80 -22.44 -22.57
C SER A 866 -12.63 -21.46 -21.40
N ILE A 867 -13.32 -21.68 -20.28
CA ILE A 867 -13.32 -20.76 -19.12
C ILE A 867 -12.54 -21.39 -17.95
N MET A 868 -11.76 -20.59 -17.20
CA MET A 868 -11.00 -21.07 -16.04
C MET A 868 -11.40 -20.40 -14.73
N LEU A 869 -11.69 -21.19 -13.71
CA LEU A 869 -11.85 -20.73 -12.33
C LEU A 869 -10.46 -20.47 -11.70
N LEU A 870 -10.03 -19.20 -11.56
CA LEU A 870 -8.66 -18.89 -11.11
C LEU A 870 -8.56 -18.52 -9.63
N ASN A 871 -9.39 -17.60 -9.14
CA ASN A 871 -9.32 -17.08 -7.78
C ASN A 871 -10.69 -17.20 -7.08
N PRO A 872 -10.88 -18.13 -6.14
CA PRO A 872 -12.07 -18.15 -5.30
C PRO A 872 -12.09 -16.92 -4.39
N ILE A 873 -13.08 -16.05 -4.55
CA ILE A 873 -13.24 -14.87 -3.71
C ILE A 873 -14.02 -15.25 -2.44
N ALA A 874 -13.39 -15.13 -1.28
CA ALA A 874 -14.03 -15.46 0.00
C ALA A 874 -15.18 -14.49 0.35
N LYS A 875 -16.08 -14.90 1.25
CA LYS A 875 -17.09 -14.02 1.86
C LYS A 875 -16.47 -12.71 2.36
N GLN A 876 -17.11 -11.60 2.02
CA GLN A 876 -16.68 -10.25 2.37
C GLN A 876 -16.86 -9.96 3.86
N ALA A 877 -16.15 -8.97 4.40
CA ALA A 877 -16.19 -8.65 5.84
C ALA A 877 -17.58 -8.18 6.36
N TRP A 878 -18.53 -7.89 5.47
CA TRP A 878 -19.92 -7.55 5.79
C TRP A 878 -20.88 -8.76 5.64
N GLU A 879 -20.44 -9.86 5.06
CA GLU A 879 -21.20 -11.12 4.97
C GLU A 879 -21.04 -11.91 6.27
N LEU A 880 -22.04 -11.81 7.13
CA LEU A 880 -22.10 -12.51 8.40
C LEU A 880 -22.67 -13.92 8.18
N ARG A 881 -22.18 -14.90 8.94
CA ARG A 881 -22.76 -16.26 8.98
C ARG A 881 -23.85 -16.37 10.04
N ARG A 882 -24.83 -17.24 9.81
CA ARG A 882 -25.98 -17.45 10.69
C ARG A 882 -25.58 -17.82 12.12
N GLU A 883 -24.53 -18.61 12.31
CA GLU A 883 -24.02 -19.07 13.62
C GLU A 883 -23.44 -17.92 14.47
N GLN A 884 -23.04 -16.82 13.83
CA GLN A 884 -22.56 -15.62 14.55
C GLN A 884 -23.71 -14.89 15.26
N LEU A 885 -24.98 -15.20 14.94
CA LEU A 885 -26.14 -14.47 15.41
C LEU A 885 -27.07 -15.32 16.29
N GLU A 886 -27.41 -14.79 17.46
CA GLU A 886 -28.40 -15.36 18.36
C GLU A 886 -29.64 -14.45 18.34
N LEU A 887 -30.79 -14.93 17.86
CA LEU A 887 -32.06 -14.20 17.96
C LEU A 887 -32.62 -14.38 19.38
N VAL A 888 -32.94 -13.28 20.06
CA VAL A 888 -33.33 -13.28 21.48
C VAL A 888 -34.80 -12.94 21.69
N LYS A 889 -35.28 -11.84 21.12
CA LYS A 889 -36.66 -11.35 21.30
C LYS A 889 -37.09 -10.43 20.17
N LYS A 890 -38.33 -10.58 19.66
CA LYS A 890 -38.94 -9.59 18.76
C LYS A 890 -39.05 -8.21 19.43
N LEU A 891 -38.50 -7.19 18.80
CA LEU A 891 -38.55 -5.78 19.23
C LEU A 891 -39.72 -5.05 18.58
N GLY A 892 -40.00 -5.34 17.31
CA GLY A 892 -41.06 -4.67 16.55
C GLY A 892 -41.41 -5.38 15.24
N GLU A 893 -42.43 -4.87 14.57
CA GLU A 893 -42.93 -5.40 13.31
C GLU A 893 -43.36 -4.25 12.39
N GLY A 894 -42.76 -4.17 11.20
CA GLY A 894 -43.07 -3.14 10.19
C GLY A 894 -43.94 -3.68 9.06
N ALA A 895 -44.13 -2.88 8.01
CA ALA A 895 -44.78 -3.37 6.78
C ALA A 895 -43.91 -4.40 6.02
N PHE A 896 -42.58 -4.26 6.11
CA PHE A 896 -41.60 -4.97 5.28
C PHE A 896 -40.88 -6.15 5.98
N GLY A 897 -41.06 -6.31 7.30
CA GLY A 897 -40.37 -7.36 8.06
C GLY A 897 -40.65 -7.31 9.56
N GLU A 898 -39.93 -8.15 10.31
CA GLU A 898 -39.82 -8.09 11.77
C GLU A 898 -38.43 -7.58 12.17
N VAL A 899 -38.32 -6.91 13.31
CA VAL A 899 -37.02 -6.56 13.92
C VAL A 899 -36.90 -7.27 15.25
N HIS A 900 -35.79 -7.97 15.46
CA HIS A 900 -35.47 -8.73 16.66
C HIS A 900 -34.23 -8.19 17.36
N LEU A 901 -34.25 -8.18 18.69
CA LEU A 901 -33.04 -8.13 19.50
C LEU A 901 -32.28 -9.42 19.26
N GLY A 902 -30.99 -9.30 18.95
CA GLY A 902 -30.07 -10.42 18.90
C GLY A 902 -28.73 -10.12 19.57
N LYS A 903 -27.88 -11.15 19.63
CA LYS A 903 -26.47 -11.03 20.02
C LYS A 903 -25.60 -11.44 18.83
N MET A 904 -24.66 -10.58 18.46
CA MET A 904 -23.63 -10.85 17.46
C MET A 904 -22.34 -11.29 18.15
N LYS A 905 -21.87 -12.50 17.83
CA LYS A 905 -20.64 -13.12 18.33
C LYS A 905 -19.54 -12.90 17.29
N TRP A 906 -18.57 -12.06 17.59
CA TRP A 906 -17.48 -11.69 16.67
C TRP A 906 -16.12 -11.75 17.36
N ARG A 907 -15.07 -12.02 16.58
CA ARG A 907 -13.69 -12.19 17.09
C ARG A 907 -12.86 -10.94 16.78
N MET A 908 -12.38 -10.28 17.83
CA MET A 908 -11.40 -9.20 17.74
C MET A 908 -10.04 -9.78 18.14
N GLY A 909 -9.35 -10.38 17.18
CA GLY A 909 -8.17 -11.22 17.46
C GLY A 909 -8.55 -12.45 18.30
N ALA A 910 -7.90 -12.63 19.45
CA ALA A 910 -8.20 -13.71 20.39
C ALA A 910 -9.50 -13.49 21.20
N GLU A 911 -9.95 -12.24 21.36
CA GLU A 911 -11.16 -11.95 22.14
C GLU A 911 -12.45 -12.32 21.40
N LYS A 912 -13.28 -13.14 22.04
CA LYS A 912 -14.67 -13.35 21.65
C LYS A 912 -15.52 -12.24 22.27
N ARG A 913 -15.95 -11.25 21.47
CA ARG A 913 -16.88 -10.21 21.91
C ARG A 913 -18.31 -10.56 21.53
N VAL A 914 -19.25 -10.17 22.39
CA VAL A 914 -20.69 -10.35 22.17
C VAL A 914 -21.35 -8.98 22.23
N THR A 915 -21.94 -8.55 21.11
CA THR A 915 -22.58 -7.24 20.98
C THR A 915 -24.08 -7.42 20.81
N ASN A 916 -24.89 -6.67 21.57
CA ASN A 916 -26.34 -6.63 21.36
C ASN A 916 -26.65 -5.85 20.06
N VAL A 917 -27.47 -6.43 19.19
CA VAL A 917 -27.75 -5.94 17.83
C VAL A 917 -29.24 -5.95 17.54
N ALA A 918 -29.68 -5.11 16.60
CA ALA A 918 -31.00 -5.22 15.99
C ALA A 918 -30.89 -6.02 14.68
N ILE A 919 -31.75 -7.01 14.47
CA ILE A 919 -31.73 -7.91 13.32
C ILE A 919 -33.06 -7.82 12.58
N LYS A 920 -33.07 -7.31 11.35
CA LYS A 920 -34.25 -7.23 10.48
C LYS A 920 -34.38 -8.52 9.67
N VAL A 921 -35.56 -9.13 9.68
CA VAL A 921 -35.88 -10.40 9.01
C VAL A 921 -37.25 -10.34 8.31
N ILE A 922 -37.47 -11.22 7.34
CA ILE A 922 -38.73 -11.30 6.57
C ILE A 922 -39.81 -12.02 7.39
N LYS A 923 -41.08 -11.60 7.27
CA LYS A 923 -42.20 -12.31 7.89
C LYS A 923 -42.50 -13.61 7.15
N LYS A 924 -42.66 -14.71 7.87
CA LYS A 924 -42.96 -16.07 7.34
C LYS A 924 -44.23 -16.19 6.50
N THR A 925 -45.09 -15.17 6.48
CA THR A 925 -46.38 -15.12 5.76
C THR A 925 -46.33 -14.32 4.47
N THR A 926 -45.14 -13.91 4.00
CA THR A 926 -44.97 -13.07 2.80
C THR A 926 -44.60 -13.93 1.59
N ASN A 927 -44.82 -13.44 0.36
CA ASN A 927 -44.27 -14.11 -0.82
C ASN A 927 -42.73 -13.94 -0.83
N ASN A 928 -42.02 -15.00 -0.46
CA ASN A 928 -40.63 -14.94 0.00
C ASN A 928 -39.69 -14.27 -1.00
N GLU A 929 -39.65 -14.70 -2.27
CA GLU A 929 -38.62 -14.27 -3.23
C GLU A 929 -38.58 -12.75 -3.42
N LYS A 930 -39.73 -12.08 -3.60
CA LYS A 930 -39.78 -10.62 -3.75
C LYS A 930 -39.43 -9.88 -2.45
N ALA A 931 -39.82 -10.41 -1.29
CA ALA A 931 -39.46 -9.83 0.01
C ALA A 931 -37.96 -9.98 0.32
N THR A 932 -37.37 -11.11 -0.07
CA THR A 932 -35.93 -11.42 -0.03
C THR A 932 -35.14 -10.39 -0.84
N THR A 933 -35.49 -10.19 -2.12
CA THR A 933 -34.78 -9.23 -2.98
C THR A 933 -34.86 -7.79 -2.46
N GLU A 934 -36.01 -7.33 -1.95
CA GLU A 934 -36.11 -5.95 -1.43
C GLU A 934 -35.37 -5.77 -0.09
N LEU A 935 -35.37 -6.76 0.81
CA LEU A 935 -34.56 -6.71 2.04
C LEU A 935 -33.05 -6.77 1.73
N GLN A 936 -32.64 -7.51 0.70
CA GLN A 936 -31.25 -7.52 0.24
C GLN A 936 -30.83 -6.15 -0.30
N LYS A 937 -31.67 -5.50 -1.12
CA LYS A 937 -31.42 -4.13 -1.61
C LYS A 937 -31.36 -3.12 -0.48
N GLU A 938 -32.25 -3.21 0.50
CA GLU A 938 -32.21 -2.35 1.70
C GLU A 938 -30.88 -2.53 2.43
N GLY A 939 -30.48 -3.77 2.75
CA GLY A 939 -29.22 -4.05 3.43
C GLY A 939 -27.99 -3.58 2.63
N ALA A 940 -28.00 -3.77 1.30
CA ALA A 940 -26.95 -3.32 0.39
C ALA A 940 -26.83 -1.78 0.35
N LEU A 941 -27.96 -1.07 0.38
CA LEU A 941 -27.98 0.39 0.48
C LEU A 941 -27.49 0.87 1.85
N MET A 942 -27.96 0.25 2.94
CA MET A 942 -27.55 0.59 4.31
C MET A 942 -26.07 0.34 4.57
N ARG A 943 -25.44 -0.65 3.91
CA ARG A 943 -23.98 -0.88 3.97
C ARG A 943 -23.16 0.34 3.50
N LYS A 944 -23.75 1.24 2.70
CA LYS A 944 -23.10 2.48 2.23
C LYS A 944 -23.15 3.61 3.26
N PHE A 945 -23.90 3.47 4.36
CA PHE A 945 -24.14 4.55 5.33
C PHE A 945 -23.23 4.45 6.57
N SER A 946 -22.53 5.55 6.88
CA SER A 946 -21.68 5.70 8.06
C SER A 946 -21.72 7.15 8.57
N HIS A 947 -22.77 7.49 9.32
CA HIS A 947 -22.96 8.80 9.93
C HIS A 947 -23.61 8.68 11.32
N GLN A 948 -23.29 9.57 12.26
CA GLN A 948 -23.75 9.43 13.66
C GLN A 948 -25.29 9.44 13.80
N ASN A 949 -25.99 10.24 13.00
CA ASN A 949 -27.45 10.39 13.02
C ASN A 949 -28.16 9.46 12.03
N VAL A 950 -27.53 8.36 11.64
CA VAL A 950 -28.11 7.32 10.75
C VAL A 950 -27.84 5.97 11.42
N VAL A 951 -28.83 5.08 11.43
CA VAL A 951 -28.66 3.74 12.02
C VAL A 951 -27.65 2.94 11.20
N ARG A 952 -26.53 2.57 11.85
CA ARG A 952 -25.43 1.81 11.25
C ARG A 952 -25.77 0.34 11.06
N THR A 953 -25.50 -0.19 9.87
CA THR A 953 -25.42 -1.63 9.59
C THR A 953 -24.03 -2.17 9.95
N TYR A 954 -23.98 -3.35 10.58
CA TYR A 954 -22.76 -4.14 10.80
C TYR A 954 -22.50 -5.14 9.68
N GLY A 955 -23.56 -5.70 9.08
CA GLY A 955 -23.46 -6.67 8.00
C GLY A 955 -24.80 -7.30 7.65
N MET A 956 -24.75 -8.34 6.81
CA MET A 956 -25.91 -9.10 6.34
C MET A 956 -25.61 -10.60 6.39
N VAL A 957 -26.59 -11.41 6.75
CA VAL A 957 -26.58 -12.85 6.44
C VAL A 957 -27.27 -13.03 5.08
N ILE A 958 -26.63 -13.77 4.18
CA ILE A 958 -27.16 -14.19 2.88
C ILE A 958 -26.86 -15.68 2.74
N GLU A 959 -27.70 -16.53 3.33
CA GLU A 959 -27.44 -17.98 3.44
C GLU A 959 -28.73 -18.78 3.21
N ARG A 960 -28.73 -19.63 2.17
CA ARG A 960 -29.92 -20.36 1.69
C ARG A 960 -31.08 -19.36 1.45
N ASP A 961 -32.29 -19.63 1.95
CA ASP A 961 -33.44 -18.70 1.91
C ASP A 961 -33.42 -17.65 3.05
N THR A 962 -32.37 -17.59 3.87
CA THR A 962 -32.30 -16.74 5.07
C THR A 962 -31.54 -15.44 4.81
N ILE A 963 -32.28 -14.33 4.74
CA ILE A 963 -31.72 -12.97 4.75
C ILE A 963 -31.91 -12.33 6.12
N MET A 964 -30.83 -11.78 6.68
CA MET A 964 -30.88 -10.97 7.89
C MET A 964 -30.04 -9.70 7.71
N VAL A 965 -30.58 -8.53 8.04
CA VAL A 965 -29.79 -7.28 8.10
C VAL A 965 -29.48 -6.97 9.55
N VAL A 966 -28.18 -6.84 9.89
CA VAL A 966 -27.69 -6.70 11.27
C VAL A 966 -27.24 -5.26 11.50
N MET A 967 -27.83 -4.61 12.50
CA MET A 967 -27.73 -3.17 12.76
C MET A 967 -27.34 -2.89 14.21
N GLU A 968 -26.90 -1.66 14.49
CA GLU A 968 -26.75 -1.19 15.88
C GLU A 968 -28.09 -1.20 16.63
N LEU A 969 -28.05 -1.60 17.90
CA LEU A 969 -29.21 -1.56 18.78
C LEU A 969 -29.33 -0.19 19.44
N ILE A 970 -30.37 0.56 19.08
CA ILE A 970 -30.68 1.86 19.70
C ILE A 970 -31.59 1.64 20.92
N ASN A 971 -31.21 2.22 22.07
CA ASN A 971 -31.75 1.82 23.38
C ASN A 971 -33.05 2.54 23.82
N GLY A 972 -33.51 3.57 23.11
CA GLY A 972 -34.77 4.27 23.39
C GLY A 972 -35.96 3.95 22.48
N GLY A 973 -35.78 3.09 21.48
CA GLY A 973 -36.85 2.76 20.52
C GLY A 973 -37.20 3.92 19.59
N GLY A 974 -38.46 3.94 19.12
CA GLY A 974 -38.99 4.93 18.17
C GLY A 974 -39.17 6.31 18.80
N LEU A 975 -38.74 7.35 18.09
CA LEU A 975 -38.78 8.73 18.56
C LEU A 975 -40.22 9.20 18.83
N ASN A 976 -41.19 8.75 18.02
CA ASN A 976 -42.62 8.99 18.20
C ASN A 976 -43.12 8.57 19.60
N ASP A 977 -42.80 7.35 20.04
CA ASP A 977 -43.24 6.82 21.33
C ASP A 977 -42.39 7.38 22.46
N TYR A 978 -41.13 7.75 22.20
CA TYR A 978 -40.30 8.42 23.19
C TYR A 978 -40.83 9.81 23.54
N VAL A 979 -41.06 10.71 22.57
CA VAL A 979 -41.57 12.08 22.86
C VAL A 979 -42.97 12.06 23.47
N LYS A 980 -43.79 11.06 23.13
CA LYS A 980 -45.16 10.91 23.63
C LYS A 980 -45.23 10.43 25.09
N ASN A 981 -44.31 9.56 25.50
CA ASN A 981 -44.33 8.92 26.83
C ASN A 981 -43.35 9.54 27.83
N ASN A 982 -42.47 10.47 27.40
CA ASN A 982 -41.45 11.11 28.25
C ASN A 982 -41.59 12.63 28.23
N LYS A 983 -41.21 13.30 29.32
CA LYS A 983 -41.12 14.77 29.36
C LYS A 983 -39.84 15.23 28.65
N VAL A 984 -39.93 15.51 27.36
CA VAL A 984 -38.81 16.01 26.54
C VAL A 984 -38.82 17.55 26.56
N SER A 985 -37.68 18.17 26.86
CA SER A 985 -37.56 19.64 26.87
C SER A 985 -37.60 20.25 25.47
N MET A 986 -37.89 21.55 25.36
CA MET A 986 -37.86 22.26 24.07
C MET A 986 -36.45 22.30 23.45
N GLU A 987 -35.38 22.26 24.26
CA GLU A 987 -34.01 22.16 23.72
C GLU A 987 -33.73 20.77 23.15
N GLU A 988 -34.17 19.70 23.82
CA GLU A 988 -34.04 18.32 23.32
C GLU A 988 -34.88 18.11 22.06
N LYS A 989 -36.13 18.61 22.01
CA LYS A 989 -36.97 18.63 20.79
C LYS A 989 -36.24 19.32 19.62
N GLY A 990 -35.62 20.47 19.86
CA GLY A 990 -34.79 21.17 18.87
C GLY A 990 -33.52 20.40 18.48
N SER A 991 -32.87 19.72 19.43
CA SER A 991 -31.67 18.92 19.19
C SER A 991 -31.98 17.68 18.33
N TYR A 992 -33.11 17.01 18.56
CA TYR A 992 -33.56 15.88 17.75
C TYR A 992 -33.89 16.29 16.31
N ALA A 993 -34.48 17.48 16.11
CA ALA A 993 -34.68 18.03 14.77
C ALA A 993 -33.35 18.27 14.03
N ILE A 994 -32.35 18.86 14.71
CA ILE A 994 -30.99 19.07 14.16
C ILE A 994 -30.30 17.73 13.82
N ASP A 995 -30.40 16.74 14.70
CA ASP A 995 -29.87 15.39 14.50
C ASP A 995 -30.44 14.74 13.23
N ILE A 996 -31.76 14.72 13.08
CA ILE A 996 -32.43 14.15 11.90
C ILE A 996 -32.10 14.95 10.63
N ALA A 997 -31.98 16.28 10.70
CA ALA A 997 -31.53 17.10 9.58
C ALA A 997 -30.07 16.79 9.16
N ASN A 998 -29.19 16.46 10.10
CA ASN A 998 -27.83 15.99 9.78
C ASN A 998 -27.85 14.62 9.10
N GLY A 999 -28.63 13.67 9.63
CA GLY A 999 -28.79 12.34 9.04
C GLY A 999 -29.35 12.38 7.61
N LEU A 1000 -30.41 13.15 7.39
CA LEU A 1000 -31.05 13.28 6.08
C LEU A 1000 -30.18 14.03 5.07
N ALA A 1001 -29.47 15.09 5.48
CA ALA A 1001 -28.52 15.79 4.61
C ALA A 1001 -27.37 14.87 4.13
N TYR A 1002 -26.89 13.97 5.01
CA TYR A 1002 -25.92 12.94 4.63
C TYR A 1002 -26.49 11.95 3.60
N ILE A 1003 -27.70 11.45 3.81
CA ILE A 1003 -28.39 10.53 2.88
C ILE A 1003 -28.57 11.20 1.50
N HIS A 1004 -29.01 12.47 1.47
CA HIS A 1004 -29.17 13.24 0.23
C HIS A 1004 -27.84 13.46 -0.51
N SER A 1005 -26.73 13.62 0.22
CA SER A 1005 -25.38 13.76 -0.38
C SER A 1005 -24.87 12.50 -1.09
N LEU A 1006 -25.40 11.32 -0.74
CA LEU A 1006 -25.13 10.04 -1.42
C LEU A 1006 -26.09 9.77 -2.59
N ASN A 1007 -26.76 10.82 -3.09
CA ASN A 1007 -27.81 10.77 -4.10
C ASN A 1007 -28.96 9.80 -3.76
N CYS A 1008 -29.40 9.78 -2.51
CA CYS A 1008 -30.50 8.92 -2.04
C CYS A 1008 -31.72 9.75 -1.60
N ILE A 1009 -32.91 9.25 -1.92
CA ILE A 1009 -34.21 9.77 -1.43
C ILE A 1009 -34.79 8.73 -0.46
N HIS A 1010 -35.19 9.13 0.74
CA HIS A 1010 -35.68 8.24 1.80
C HIS A 1010 -37.15 7.86 1.64
N ARG A 1011 -37.99 8.79 1.17
CA ARG A 1011 -39.41 8.63 0.80
C ARG A 1011 -40.39 8.31 1.93
N ASP A 1012 -39.92 8.11 3.16
CA ASP A 1012 -40.76 7.88 4.35
C ASP A 1012 -40.14 8.49 5.62
N ILE A 1013 -39.92 9.81 5.60
CA ILE A 1013 -39.43 10.57 6.76
C ILE A 1013 -40.60 10.87 7.70
N ALA A 1014 -40.59 10.24 8.88
CA ALA A 1014 -41.57 10.41 9.96
C ALA A 1014 -40.93 10.07 11.32
N CYS A 1015 -41.50 10.56 12.43
CA CYS A 1015 -40.96 10.26 13.77
C CYS A 1015 -40.91 8.77 14.11
N ARG A 1016 -41.82 7.96 13.56
CA ARG A 1016 -41.82 6.49 13.72
C ARG A 1016 -40.63 5.77 13.06
N ASN A 1017 -40.01 6.39 12.07
CA ASN A 1017 -38.85 5.86 11.36
C ASN A 1017 -37.53 6.50 11.88
N CYS A 1018 -37.59 7.21 13.00
CA CYS A 1018 -36.42 7.72 13.70
C CYS A 1018 -36.29 7.02 15.05
N LEU A 1019 -35.06 6.69 15.46
CA LEU A 1019 -34.76 6.07 16.75
C LEU A 1019 -33.99 7.05 17.66
N ILE A 1020 -34.14 6.91 18.98
CA ILE A 1020 -33.48 7.76 19.98
C ILE A 1020 -32.52 6.95 20.86
N ASP A 1021 -31.23 7.33 20.83
CA ASP A 1021 -30.25 6.86 21.79
C ASP A 1021 -30.37 7.69 23.07
N ILE A 1022 -30.99 7.13 24.11
CA ILE A 1022 -31.20 7.81 25.39
C ILE A 1022 -29.87 8.09 26.09
N SER A 1023 -28.90 7.17 25.97
CA SER A 1023 -27.58 7.31 26.59
C SER A 1023 -26.72 8.43 25.98
N LYS A 1024 -26.97 8.80 24.72
CA LYS A 1024 -26.30 9.92 24.04
C LYS A 1024 -27.21 11.15 23.85
N LYS A 1025 -28.50 11.05 24.21
CA LYS A 1025 -29.57 11.98 23.84
C LYS A 1025 -29.56 12.34 22.33
N GLN A 1026 -29.34 11.34 21.47
CA GLN A 1026 -29.12 11.54 20.03
C GLN A 1026 -30.17 10.82 19.17
N ALA A 1027 -30.80 11.55 18.25
CA ALA A 1027 -31.75 10.97 17.30
C ALA A 1027 -31.02 10.43 16.04
N LYS A 1028 -31.57 9.37 15.45
CA LYS A 1028 -31.05 8.70 14.24
C LYS A 1028 -32.15 8.34 13.24
N VAL A 1029 -31.87 8.50 11.95
CA VAL A 1029 -32.72 8.08 10.82
C VAL A 1029 -32.65 6.56 10.60
N SER A 1030 -33.77 5.90 10.31
CA SER A 1030 -33.89 4.44 10.16
C SER A 1030 -35.01 3.98 9.20
N ASP A 1031 -35.13 2.67 8.97
CA ASP A 1031 -36.05 1.97 8.03
C ASP A 1031 -35.95 2.42 6.57
N PHE A 1032 -35.02 1.81 5.83
CA PHE A 1032 -34.64 2.25 4.47
C PHE A 1032 -35.35 1.46 3.35
N GLY A 1033 -36.36 0.64 3.67
CA GLY A 1033 -37.01 -0.25 2.70
C GLY A 1033 -37.62 0.48 1.47
N LEU A 1034 -38.09 1.72 1.66
CA LEU A 1034 -38.61 2.58 0.57
C LEU A 1034 -37.54 3.48 -0.08
N THR A 1035 -36.34 3.58 0.51
CA THR A 1035 -35.26 4.46 0.06
C THR A 1035 -34.72 4.01 -1.30
N ARG A 1036 -34.34 4.97 -2.16
CA ARG A 1036 -33.80 4.71 -3.51
C ARG A 1036 -32.62 5.65 -3.81
N GLN A 1037 -31.56 5.11 -4.42
CA GLN A 1037 -30.37 5.87 -4.86
C GLN A 1037 -30.62 6.41 -6.28
N THR A 1038 -31.22 7.60 -6.38
CA THR A 1038 -31.65 8.25 -7.62
C THR A 1038 -32.02 9.72 -7.33
N GLU A 1039 -32.04 10.58 -8.35
CA GLU A 1039 -32.50 11.98 -8.22
C GLU A 1039 -34.03 12.10 -8.17
N THR A 1040 -34.72 11.22 -8.92
CA THR A 1040 -36.17 11.12 -8.98
C THR A 1040 -36.63 9.67 -8.96
N TYR A 1041 -37.82 9.39 -8.42
CA TYR A 1041 -38.40 8.04 -8.38
C TYR A 1041 -39.90 8.06 -8.68
N LYS A 1042 -40.30 7.36 -9.74
CA LYS A 1042 -41.71 7.20 -10.13
C LYS A 1042 -42.38 6.08 -9.32
N ILE A 1043 -43.47 6.44 -8.64
CA ILE A 1043 -44.27 5.55 -7.79
C ILE A 1043 -44.84 4.40 -8.63
N GLN A 1044 -44.80 3.18 -8.10
CA GLN A 1044 -45.34 2.01 -8.79
C GLN A 1044 -46.86 1.87 -8.57
N PRO A 1045 -47.65 1.36 -9.53
CA PRO A 1045 -49.13 1.38 -9.48
C PRO A 1045 -49.81 0.72 -8.28
N ASN A 1046 -49.09 -0.07 -7.48
CA ASN A 1046 -49.59 -0.74 -6.26
C ASN A 1046 -48.70 -0.46 -5.03
N GLU A 1047 -47.87 0.60 -5.07
CA GLU A 1047 -46.97 0.95 -3.97
C GLU A 1047 -47.72 1.68 -2.84
N ARG A 1048 -47.47 1.28 -1.58
CA ARG A 1048 -48.04 1.96 -0.40
C ARG A 1048 -47.22 3.19 -0.07
N ILE A 1049 -47.88 4.35 -0.01
CA ILE A 1049 -47.25 5.66 0.23
C ILE A 1049 -47.75 6.31 1.54
N PRO A 1050 -46.89 7.03 2.28
CA PRO A 1050 -47.21 7.62 3.59
C PRO A 1050 -48.04 8.92 3.46
N ILE A 1051 -49.33 8.79 3.18
CA ILE A 1051 -50.23 9.91 2.80
C ILE A 1051 -50.23 11.10 3.79
N ARG A 1052 -49.93 10.92 5.08
CA ARG A 1052 -49.88 12.04 6.05
C ARG A 1052 -48.55 12.81 6.09
N TRP A 1053 -47.53 12.33 5.38
CA TRP A 1053 -46.21 12.96 5.26
C TRP A 1053 -45.87 13.32 3.81
N ILE A 1054 -46.79 13.07 2.87
CA ILE A 1054 -46.56 13.20 1.43
C ILE A 1054 -46.63 14.66 0.97
N ALA A 1055 -45.72 15.05 0.09
CA ALA A 1055 -45.68 16.39 -0.48
C ALA A 1055 -46.69 16.55 -1.65
N PRO A 1056 -47.27 17.74 -1.88
CA PRO A 1056 -48.33 17.95 -2.87
C PRO A 1056 -47.92 17.65 -4.32
N GLU A 1057 -46.67 17.92 -4.68
CA GLU A 1057 -46.13 17.61 -6.02
C GLU A 1057 -46.05 16.10 -6.27
N VAL A 1058 -45.85 15.29 -5.24
CA VAL A 1058 -45.78 13.83 -5.33
C VAL A 1058 -47.16 13.22 -5.63
N LEU A 1059 -48.22 13.79 -5.04
CA LEU A 1059 -49.61 13.41 -5.34
C LEU A 1059 -50.03 13.75 -6.78
N THR A 1060 -49.42 14.78 -7.37
CA THR A 1060 -49.78 15.30 -8.69
C THR A 1060 -48.94 14.67 -9.81
N SER A 1061 -47.64 14.50 -9.60
CA SER A 1061 -46.68 13.98 -10.59
C SER A 1061 -46.43 12.47 -10.51
N TYR A 1062 -46.86 11.83 -9.41
CA TYR A 1062 -46.51 10.46 -9.05
C TYR A 1062 -44.98 10.20 -8.97
N GLN A 1063 -44.20 11.24 -8.66
CA GLN A 1063 -42.74 11.18 -8.56
C GLN A 1063 -42.25 11.75 -7.22
N TYR A 1064 -41.31 11.05 -6.59
CA TYR A 1064 -40.51 11.53 -5.46
C TYR A 1064 -39.21 12.18 -5.94
N ASN A 1065 -38.71 13.15 -5.19
CA ASN A 1065 -37.40 13.78 -5.33
C ASN A 1065 -36.87 14.17 -3.93
N ARG A 1066 -35.67 14.77 -3.84
CA ARG A 1066 -35.11 15.26 -2.55
C ARG A 1066 -35.98 16.32 -1.85
N ALA A 1067 -36.70 17.17 -2.57
CA ALA A 1067 -37.58 18.20 -1.98
C ALA A 1067 -38.84 17.60 -1.32
N ALA A 1068 -39.29 16.42 -1.73
CA ALA A 1068 -40.37 15.69 -1.06
C ALA A 1068 -39.95 15.19 0.34
N ASP A 1069 -38.71 14.73 0.50
CA ASP A 1069 -38.16 14.37 1.83
C ASP A 1069 -38.06 15.59 2.75
N ILE A 1070 -37.80 16.79 2.21
CA ILE A 1070 -37.72 18.05 3.00
C ILE A 1070 -39.10 18.49 3.50
N TYR A 1071 -40.15 18.27 2.72
CA TYR A 1071 -41.54 18.44 3.16
C TYR A 1071 -41.90 17.45 4.28
N ALA A 1072 -41.56 16.17 4.09
CA ALA A 1072 -41.80 15.12 5.08
C ALA A 1072 -41.01 15.36 6.39
N TYR A 1073 -39.77 15.86 6.30
CA TYR A 1073 -39.00 16.36 7.44
C TYR A 1073 -39.72 17.51 8.17
N GLY A 1074 -40.40 18.41 7.45
CA GLY A 1074 -41.23 19.46 8.06
C GLY A 1074 -42.36 18.89 8.93
N ILE A 1075 -43.09 17.90 8.40
CA ILE A 1075 -44.14 17.18 9.15
C ILE A 1075 -43.54 16.42 10.34
N LEU A 1076 -42.38 15.79 10.18
CA LEU A 1076 -41.65 15.11 11.26
C LEU A 1076 -41.28 16.06 12.40
N VAL A 1077 -40.77 17.27 12.12
CA VAL A 1077 -40.45 18.21 13.20
C VAL A 1077 -41.72 18.69 13.92
N TRP A 1078 -42.85 18.82 13.20
CA TRP A 1078 -44.13 19.03 13.86
C TRP A 1078 -44.51 17.86 14.79
N GLU A 1079 -44.30 16.59 14.40
CA GLU A 1079 -44.52 15.42 15.28
C GLU A 1079 -43.65 15.48 16.57
N ILE A 1080 -42.39 15.92 16.46
CA ILE A 1080 -41.50 16.11 17.63
C ILE A 1080 -42.06 17.18 18.58
N PHE A 1081 -42.48 18.33 18.04
CA PHE A 1081 -42.98 19.42 18.87
C PHE A 1081 -44.38 19.13 19.45
N ALA A 1082 -45.20 18.38 18.73
CA ALA A 1082 -46.54 17.91 19.14
C ALA A 1082 -46.54 16.59 19.94
N ASP A 1083 -45.42 16.23 20.58
CA ASP A 1083 -45.31 15.09 21.50
C ASP A 1083 -45.83 13.77 20.91
N GLY A 1084 -45.51 13.52 19.63
CA GLY A 1084 -45.87 12.28 18.93
C GLY A 1084 -47.35 12.20 18.53
N ALA A 1085 -48.05 13.33 18.47
CA ALA A 1085 -49.39 13.41 17.89
C ALA A 1085 -49.40 13.00 16.41
N ILE A 1086 -50.53 12.44 15.96
CA ILE A 1086 -50.70 12.01 14.57
C ILE A 1086 -50.96 13.24 13.69
N PRO A 1087 -50.19 13.49 12.61
CA PRO A 1087 -50.43 14.61 11.71
C PRO A 1087 -51.85 14.61 11.15
N PHE A 1088 -52.51 15.78 11.16
CA PHE A 1088 -53.91 15.98 10.77
C PHE A 1088 -54.96 15.21 11.61
N GLY A 1089 -54.58 14.65 12.76
CA GLY A 1089 -55.51 14.06 13.73
C GLY A 1089 -56.45 13.01 13.12
N THR A 1090 -57.76 13.20 13.31
CA THR A 1090 -58.82 12.27 12.85
C THR A 1090 -59.17 12.37 11.37
N MET A 1091 -58.61 13.31 10.61
CA MET A 1091 -58.90 13.44 9.17
C MET A 1091 -58.59 12.14 8.40
N THR A 1092 -59.40 11.83 7.38
CA THR A 1092 -59.16 10.66 6.51
C THR A 1092 -58.05 10.94 5.49
N ASN A 1093 -57.40 9.87 5.01
CA ASN A 1093 -56.39 9.97 3.96
C ASN A 1093 -56.92 10.60 2.65
N GLN A 1094 -58.23 10.61 2.41
CA GLN A 1094 -58.83 11.25 1.24
C GLN A 1094 -58.92 12.77 1.42
N GLN A 1095 -59.50 13.23 2.54
CA GLN A 1095 -59.56 14.65 2.89
C GLN A 1095 -58.16 15.30 2.98
N ILE A 1096 -57.16 14.53 3.44
CA ILE A 1096 -55.77 14.98 3.50
C ILE A 1096 -55.18 15.17 2.10
N LYS A 1097 -55.43 14.27 1.14
CA LYS A 1097 -55.00 14.44 -0.27
C LYS A 1097 -55.61 15.70 -0.90
N GLU A 1098 -56.92 15.88 -0.71
CA GLU A 1098 -57.68 17.00 -1.25
C GLU A 1098 -57.21 18.33 -0.66
N GLY A 1099 -56.93 18.38 0.65
CA GLY A 1099 -56.47 19.59 1.33
C GLY A 1099 -55.00 19.95 1.14
N ILE A 1100 -54.08 18.97 1.04
CA ILE A 1100 -52.62 19.22 0.97
C ILE A 1100 -52.20 19.97 -0.31
N GLN A 1101 -52.94 19.81 -1.42
CA GLN A 1101 -52.73 20.60 -2.63
C GLN A 1101 -53.02 22.10 -2.43
N GLY A 1102 -53.79 22.46 -1.40
CA GLY A 1102 -53.97 23.83 -0.93
C GLY A 1102 -53.09 24.14 0.29
N THR A 1103 -53.64 24.95 1.21
CA THR A 1103 -52.95 25.48 2.39
C THR A 1103 -53.00 24.57 3.62
N LEU A 1104 -53.62 23.37 3.55
CA LEU A 1104 -53.77 22.49 4.71
C LEU A 1104 -52.40 22.06 5.25
N ARG A 1105 -52.10 22.44 6.50
CA ARG A 1105 -50.93 22.01 7.28
C ARG A 1105 -51.35 21.71 8.73
N PRO A 1106 -50.61 20.90 9.49
CA PRO A 1106 -50.94 20.64 10.90
C PRO A 1106 -50.87 21.91 11.76
N GLU A 1107 -51.81 22.08 12.68
CA GLU A 1107 -51.80 23.21 13.63
C GLU A 1107 -50.70 23.06 14.67
N TRP A 1108 -49.94 24.12 14.95
CA TRP A 1108 -48.82 24.06 15.89
C TRP A 1108 -49.30 24.01 17.35
N PRO A 1109 -48.68 23.16 18.21
CA PRO A 1109 -48.94 23.16 19.64
C PRO A 1109 -48.70 24.53 20.28
N PRO A 1110 -49.51 24.93 21.29
CA PRO A 1110 -49.25 26.13 22.08
C PRO A 1110 -47.83 26.13 22.66
N ASN A 1111 -47.19 27.31 22.64
CA ASN A 1111 -45.80 27.53 23.06
C ASN A 1111 -44.71 26.91 22.15
N THR A 1112 -45.04 26.47 20.92
CA THR A 1112 -44.00 26.19 19.91
C THR A 1112 -43.21 27.49 19.60
N PRO A 1113 -41.85 27.47 19.60
CA PRO A 1113 -41.06 28.67 19.31
C PRO A 1113 -41.29 29.20 17.88
N ARG A 1114 -41.35 30.53 17.74
CA ARG A 1114 -41.62 31.20 16.45
C ARG A 1114 -40.61 30.84 15.36
N ASP A 1115 -39.32 30.81 15.69
CA ASP A 1115 -38.24 30.45 14.76
C ASP A 1115 -38.40 29.04 14.18
N VAL A 1116 -38.96 28.11 14.97
CA VAL A 1116 -39.27 26.74 14.53
C VAL A 1116 -40.46 26.74 13.58
N ILE A 1117 -41.52 27.48 13.92
CA ILE A 1117 -42.71 27.66 13.07
C ILE A 1117 -42.30 28.26 11.71
N GLU A 1118 -41.51 29.32 11.68
CA GLU A 1118 -41.08 29.98 10.45
C GLU A 1118 -40.13 29.11 9.62
N THR A 1119 -39.15 28.45 10.27
CA THR A 1119 -38.22 27.53 9.57
C THR A 1119 -38.97 26.37 8.94
N ILE A 1120 -39.84 25.68 9.69
CA ILE A 1120 -40.58 24.53 9.17
C ILE A 1120 -41.66 24.93 8.17
N SER A 1121 -42.22 26.13 8.27
CA SER A 1121 -43.15 26.67 7.26
C SER A 1121 -42.51 26.77 5.86
N SER A 1122 -41.20 27.05 5.78
CA SER A 1122 -40.46 26.98 4.51
C SER A 1122 -40.19 25.54 4.06
N CYS A 1123 -39.91 24.61 4.99
CA CYS A 1123 -39.69 23.19 4.66
C CYS A 1123 -40.91 22.52 4.02
N TRP A 1124 -42.14 22.83 4.49
CA TRP A 1124 -43.38 22.25 3.96
C TRP A 1124 -44.12 23.15 2.96
N SER A 1125 -43.39 24.01 2.24
CA SER A 1125 -43.97 24.86 1.18
C SER A 1125 -44.73 24.05 0.14
N GLY A 1126 -45.83 24.62 -0.38
CA GLY A 1126 -46.63 23.99 -1.45
C GLY A 1126 -45.83 23.81 -2.73
N ASP A 1127 -45.04 24.82 -3.10
CA ASP A 1127 -44.01 24.69 -4.13
C ASP A 1127 -42.79 23.93 -3.59
N ALA A 1128 -42.26 23.01 -4.40
CA ALA A 1128 -41.08 22.23 -4.10
C ALA A 1128 -39.77 23.01 -4.32
N SER A 1129 -39.75 24.01 -5.22
CA SER A 1129 -38.54 24.80 -5.52
C SER A 1129 -38.20 25.81 -4.43
N SER A 1130 -39.23 26.34 -3.74
CA SER A 1130 -39.12 27.26 -2.61
C SER A 1130 -38.71 26.60 -1.28
N ARG A 1131 -38.43 25.28 -1.24
CA ARG A 1131 -38.04 24.58 -0.01
C ARG A 1131 -36.53 24.72 0.22
N PRO A 1132 -36.08 25.11 1.43
CA PRO A 1132 -34.66 25.32 1.72
C PRO A 1132 -33.88 24.00 1.73
N GLN A 1133 -32.59 24.07 1.42
CA GLN A 1133 -31.68 22.93 1.59
C GLN A 1133 -31.47 22.64 3.08
N LEU A 1134 -31.26 21.37 3.44
CA LEU A 1134 -31.10 20.97 4.85
C LEU A 1134 -29.89 21.64 5.54
N ASN A 1135 -28.88 22.07 4.78
CA ASN A 1135 -27.76 22.87 5.29
C ASN A 1135 -28.15 24.31 5.69
N GLU A 1136 -29.27 24.82 5.21
CA GLU A 1136 -29.83 26.14 5.54
C GLU A 1136 -30.77 26.01 6.74
N VAL A 1137 -31.64 24.99 6.73
CA VAL A 1137 -32.48 24.59 7.86
C VAL A 1137 -31.66 24.48 9.16
N LYS A 1138 -30.52 23.77 9.10
CA LYS A 1138 -29.58 23.64 10.24
C LYS A 1138 -29.01 24.98 10.75
N LYS A 1139 -28.82 25.98 9.87
CA LYS A 1139 -28.37 27.32 10.29
C LYS A 1139 -29.46 28.07 11.06
N SER A 1140 -30.73 27.88 10.72
CA SER A 1140 -31.84 28.45 11.48
C SER A 1140 -31.97 27.80 12.85
N PHE A 1141 -31.99 26.46 12.93
CA PHE A 1141 -32.06 25.76 14.22
C PHE A 1141 -30.83 26.00 15.13
N SER A 1142 -29.65 26.32 14.59
CA SER A 1142 -28.48 26.66 15.42
C SER A 1142 -28.58 28.02 16.11
N ARG A 1143 -29.40 28.96 15.60
CA ARG A 1143 -29.71 30.24 16.27
C ARG A 1143 -30.54 30.02 17.54
N PHE A 1144 -31.55 29.13 17.45
CA PHE A 1144 -32.40 28.75 18.58
C PHE A 1144 -31.59 28.23 19.78
N LYS A 1145 -30.55 27.40 19.55
CA LYS A 1145 -29.67 26.94 20.64
C LYS A 1145 -28.82 28.04 21.28
N LYS A 1146 -28.51 29.15 20.59
CA LYS A 1146 -27.78 30.28 21.21
C LYS A 1146 -28.69 31.18 22.05
N ALA A 1147 -29.88 31.50 21.54
CA ALA A 1147 -30.81 32.41 22.20
C ALA A 1147 -31.20 31.97 23.64
N ASN A 1148 -31.34 30.66 23.87
CA ASN A 1148 -31.65 30.13 25.21
C ASN A 1148 -30.47 30.25 26.19
N ILE A 1149 -29.23 30.01 25.73
CA ILE A 1149 -28.02 30.08 26.59
C ILE A 1149 -27.79 31.51 27.11
N GLU A 1150 -28.07 32.52 26.28
CA GLU A 1150 -27.99 33.94 26.67
C GLU A 1150 -29.12 34.35 27.64
N SER A 1151 -30.20 33.55 27.75
CA SER A 1151 -31.30 33.80 28.69
C SER A 1151 -31.11 33.16 30.08
N GLU A 1152 -30.39 32.03 30.17
CA GLU A 1152 -30.15 31.34 31.45
C GLU A 1152 -28.95 31.91 32.24
N THR A 1153 -28.14 32.79 31.64
CA THR A 1153 -26.87 33.26 32.19
C THR A 1153 -26.92 34.60 32.94
N GLN A 1154 -28.10 35.24 33.05
CA GLN A 1154 -28.23 36.57 33.69
C GLN A 1154 -28.68 36.59 35.16
N ASP A 1155 -29.04 35.46 35.78
CA ASP A 1155 -29.58 35.46 37.15
C ASP A 1155 -28.84 34.52 38.13
N LYS A 1156 -27.68 35.00 38.62
CA LYS A 1156 -27.02 34.58 39.89
C LYS A 1156 -25.77 35.42 40.20
N THR A 1157 -25.90 36.42 41.07
CA THR A 1157 -24.85 36.76 42.06
C THR A 1157 -25.52 37.16 43.39
N PRO A 1158 -24.89 36.91 44.56
CA PRO A 1158 -25.63 36.86 45.82
C PRO A 1158 -25.33 38.00 46.80
N GLN A 1159 -26.31 38.33 47.64
CA GLN A 1159 -26.09 38.82 49.01
C GLN A 1159 -27.00 38.03 49.97
N GLY A 1160 -26.52 37.76 51.18
CA GLY A 1160 -27.16 36.84 52.14
C GLY A 1160 -27.60 37.53 53.45
N GLY A 1161 -28.31 36.79 54.29
CA GLY A 1161 -28.77 37.27 55.60
C GLY A 1161 -29.67 36.26 56.32
N TYR A 1162 -29.08 35.40 57.14
CA TYR A 1162 -29.75 34.58 58.18
C TYR A 1162 -30.11 35.46 59.41
N PRO A 1163 -30.91 35.02 60.43
CA PRO A 1163 -31.33 33.64 60.72
C PRO A 1163 -32.82 33.39 61.08
N THR A 1164 -33.13 32.09 61.18
CA THR A 1164 -34.28 31.34 61.75
C THR A 1164 -35.30 32.02 62.68
N ASP A 1165 -36.58 31.66 62.49
CA ASP A 1165 -37.67 31.77 63.49
C ASP A 1165 -37.43 30.92 64.76
N VAL A 1166 -37.80 31.48 65.92
CA VAL A 1166 -38.37 30.74 67.07
C VAL A 1166 -39.54 31.57 67.63
N ILE A 1167 -40.58 30.89 68.11
CA ILE A 1167 -41.90 31.47 68.46
C ILE A 1167 -41.84 32.38 69.70
N GLY A 1168 -42.40 33.61 69.59
CA GLY A 1168 -43.09 34.28 70.72
C GLY A 1168 -42.83 35.79 70.93
N GLY A 1169 -43.65 36.67 70.34
CA GLY A 1169 -43.83 38.06 70.84
C GLY A 1169 -44.04 39.20 69.81
N ASN A 1170 -45.31 39.59 69.60
CA ASN A 1170 -45.84 40.88 69.08
C ASN A 1170 -45.04 41.77 68.08
N GLY A 1171 -45.57 41.96 66.86
CA GLY A 1171 -45.25 43.03 65.90
C GLY A 1171 -45.96 42.86 64.53
N GLY A 1172 -45.98 43.86 63.62
CA GLY A 1172 -46.37 43.65 62.19
C GLY A 1172 -47.01 44.83 61.40
N LYS A 1173 -47.24 44.65 60.07
CA LYS A 1173 -48.23 45.30 59.12
C LYS A 1173 -47.77 45.39 57.62
N LYS A 1174 -48.59 44.84 56.70
CA LYS A 1174 -49.12 45.38 55.39
C LYS A 1174 -48.28 45.76 54.12
N LYS A 1175 -48.66 45.13 52.97
CA LYS A 1175 -49.09 45.70 51.62
C LYS A 1175 -48.07 46.47 50.71
N LYS A 1176 -48.23 46.76 49.38
CA LYS A 1176 -49.24 46.50 48.28
C LYS A 1176 -48.63 46.80 46.86
N GLU A 1177 -49.21 46.24 45.76
CA GLU A 1177 -49.58 46.75 44.37
C GLU A 1177 -48.77 47.89 43.62
N GLU A 1178 -49.00 48.39 42.38
CA GLU A 1178 -50.06 48.27 41.32
C GLU A 1178 -49.55 48.42 39.82
N SER A 1179 -50.21 49.15 38.87
CA SER A 1179 -50.15 48.85 37.40
C SER A 1179 -50.31 50.00 36.31
N VAL A 1180 -49.98 49.67 35.01
CA VAL A 1180 -50.73 49.98 33.73
C VAL A 1180 -50.43 51.19 32.74
N LYS A 1181 -50.43 50.88 31.40
CA LYS A 1181 -50.77 51.64 30.11
C LYS A 1181 -49.85 52.66 29.31
N ARG A 1182 -49.68 52.34 28.00
CA ARG A 1182 -49.68 53.11 26.69
C ARG A 1182 -49.31 54.62 26.57
N LYS A 1183 -48.42 54.99 25.60
CA LYS A 1183 -48.63 55.96 24.46
C LYS A 1183 -47.39 56.12 23.52
N ALA A 1184 -47.35 57.10 22.59
CA ALA A 1184 -46.34 57.23 21.50
C ALA A 1184 -45.98 58.69 21.08
N GLY A 1185 -44.77 58.88 20.51
CA GLY A 1185 -44.39 59.93 19.52
C GLY A 1185 -43.72 61.25 20.00
N ALA A 1186 -42.51 61.58 19.49
CA ALA A 1186 -41.87 62.92 19.48
C ALA A 1186 -40.60 62.98 18.55
N SER A 1187 -39.94 64.14 18.40
CA SER A 1187 -38.80 64.45 17.48
C SER A 1187 -37.82 65.49 18.09
N ILE A 1188 -36.68 65.87 17.42
CA ILE A 1188 -36.06 67.24 17.28
C ILE A 1188 -34.48 67.39 17.31
N LYS A 1189 -33.90 68.10 16.29
CA LYS A 1189 -32.60 68.89 16.16
C LYS A 1189 -31.20 68.22 16.37
N SER A 1190 -30.11 68.47 15.60
CA SER A 1190 -29.36 69.75 15.37
C SER A 1190 -28.06 69.54 14.49
N LYS A 1191 -27.29 70.62 14.19
CA LYS A 1191 -25.95 70.67 13.50
C LYS A 1191 -25.02 71.70 14.18
N PRO A 1192 -23.67 71.55 14.12
CA PRO A 1192 -22.79 72.38 13.24
C PRO A 1192 -21.91 71.51 12.30
N LYS A 1193 -21.45 71.92 11.10
CA LYS A 1193 -20.41 72.92 10.69
C LYS A 1193 -18.98 72.55 11.16
N SER A 1194 -17.90 72.66 10.37
CA SER A 1194 -17.65 73.49 9.16
C SER A 1194 -16.47 73.06 8.25
N LYS A 1195 -16.59 73.32 6.92
CA LYS A 1195 -15.59 73.98 6.00
C LYS A 1195 -14.19 73.34 5.75
N ASP A 1196 -13.46 73.60 4.66
CA ASP A 1196 -13.73 74.21 3.32
C ASP A 1196 -12.58 73.87 2.34
N LYS A 1197 -12.87 73.71 1.03
CA LYS A 1197 -12.00 73.92 -0.18
C LYS A 1197 -10.74 73.02 -0.34
N VAL A 1198 -10.26 72.60 -1.53
CA VAL A 1198 -10.21 73.12 -2.94
C VAL A 1198 -9.10 74.15 -3.21
N GLY A 1199 -8.12 73.82 -4.08
CA GLY A 1199 -7.15 74.81 -4.59
C GLY A 1199 -5.95 74.23 -5.38
N ASN A 1200 -5.96 74.39 -6.70
CA ASN A 1200 -4.97 73.97 -7.70
C ASN A 1200 -3.49 74.40 -7.50
N GLY A 1201 -2.58 73.56 -8.02
CA GLY A 1201 -1.47 73.99 -8.89
C GLY A 1201 -0.16 74.46 -8.22
N LYS A 1202 0.92 74.67 -8.98
CA LYS A 1202 1.15 74.41 -10.42
C LYS A 1202 2.67 74.43 -10.73
N SER A 1203 3.00 74.34 -12.02
CA SER A 1203 4.22 74.78 -12.70
C SER A 1203 5.52 73.97 -12.59
N ASP A 1204 6.28 73.80 -13.69
CA ASP A 1204 5.95 73.86 -15.15
C ASP A 1204 7.12 73.19 -15.91
N ASP A 1205 6.85 72.69 -17.14
CA ASP A 1205 7.62 72.78 -18.41
C ASP A 1205 9.19 72.64 -18.47
N ASN A 1206 9.82 72.22 -19.57
CA ASN A 1206 9.35 71.83 -20.91
C ASN A 1206 10.34 70.85 -21.59
N ASP A 1207 9.86 70.18 -22.65
CA ASP A 1207 10.43 70.07 -24.02
C ASP A 1207 10.21 68.71 -24.71
N GLY A 1208 10.28 68.70 -26.04
CA GLY A 1208 10.16 67.47 -26.82
C GLY A 1208 10.48 67.60 -28.31
N LYS A 1209 10.34 66.45 -29.01
CA LYS A 1209 10.66 66.17 -30.44
C LYS A 1209 12.15 65.91 -30.73
N ALA A 1210 12.49 64.69 -31.20
CA ALA A 1210 13.05 64.44 -32.55
C ALA A 1210 13.65 63.02 -32.73
N ARG A 1211 12.89 62.14 -33.39
CA ARG A 1211 13.26 61.10 -34.39
C ARG A 1211 14.63 60.37 -34.39
N THR A 1212 14.48 59.06 -34.69
CA THR A 1212 15.27 58.16 -35.61
C THR A 1212 16.44 57.28 -35.14
N ARG A 1213 16.20 55.95 -35.26
CA ARG A 1213 17.13 54.81 -35.55
C ARG A 1213 18.09 54.36 -34.43
N SER A 1214 18.35 53.04 -34.21
CA SER A 1214 17.78 51.81 -34.83
C SER A 1214 18.21 50.50 -34.11
N MET A 1215 17.29 49.50 -34.03
CA MET A 1215 17.50 48.02 -34.08
C MET A 1215 18.41 47.33 -33.00
N GLU A 1216 18.24 46.06 -32.57
CA GLU A 1216 17.33 44.94 -32.92
C GLU A 1216 17.19 43.86 -31.81
N SER A 1217 16.36 42.81 -32.02
CA SER A 1217 16.18 41.53 -31.25
C SER A 1217 15.76 41.61 -29.76
N TRP A 1218 14.60 41.08 -29.26
CA TRP A 1218 14.00 39.71 -29.27
C TRP A 1218 14.75 38.71 -28.35
N LYS A 1219 14.14 37.77 -27.59
CA LYS A 1219 12.77 37.15 -27.51
C LYS A 1219 12.51 36.62 -26.04
N GLU A 1220 11.45 35.94 -25.56
CA GLU A 1220 10.13 35.45 -26.06
C GLU A 1220 8.97 35.59 -25.01
N LYS A 1221 8.65 34.60 -24.14
CA LYS A 1221 7.31 34.47 -23.48
C LYS A 1221 7.24 33.81 -22.09
N LYS A 1222 6.31 34.28 -21.23
CA LYS A 1222 5.39 33.48 -20.37
C LYS A 1222 4.32 34.37 -19.71
N ARG A 1223 3.09 33.88 -19.42
CA ARG A 1223 2.09 34.63 -18.61
C ARG A 1223 0.71 35.01 -19.19
N GLY A 1224 -0.39 34.34 -18.84
CA GLY A 1224 -1.77 34.86 -19.00
C GLY A 1224 -2.84 33.80 -18.72
N ILE A 1225 -3.85 34.10 -17.87
CA ILE A 1225 -4.96 33.21 -17.43
C ILE A 1225 -6.18 34.10 -17.07
N ILE A 1226 -7.41 33.53 -17.02
CA ILE A 1226 -8.72 34.13 -16.67
C ILE A 1226 -9.39 34.80 -17.90
N ASP A 1227 -10.65 34.53 -18.32
CA ASP A 1227 -11.78 33.80 -17.70
C ASP A 1227 -12.78 33.11 -18.70
N TYR A 1228 -13.74 32.35 -18.14
CA TYR A 1228 -15.12 32.00 -18.59
C TYR A 1228 -15.49 31.35 -19.95
N ARG A 1229 -16.44 30.38 -19.83
CA ARG A 1229 -17.54 29.94 -20.76
C ARG A 1229 -17.21 29.31 -22.13
N GLU A 1230 -17.97 28.28 -22.50
CA GLU A 1230 -18.92 28.29 -23.65
C GLU A 1230 -19.81 27.02 -23.72
N GLU A 1231 -20.86 27.04 -24.55
CA GLU A 1231 -21.82 25.95 -24.82
C GLU A 1231 -21.96 25.70 -26.34
N GLU A 1232 -22.24 24.44 -26.71
CA GLU A 1232 -22.87 23.92 -27.94
C GLU A 1232 -22.47 24.40 -29.39
N HIS A 1233 -21.94 23.42 -30.15
CA HIS A 1233 -22.29 23.05 -31.55
C HIS A 1233 -22.07 23.96 -32.80
N SER A 1234 -21.26 23.41 -33.72
CA SER A 1234 -21.54 23.20 -35.17
C SER A 1234 -20.65 23.86 -36.27
N ASP A 1235 -20.31 23.01 -37.26
CA ASP A 1235 -20.19 23.17 -38.72
C ASP A 1235 -19.06 23.94 -39.48
N LEU A 1236 -18.10 23.12 -39.97
CA LEU A 1236 -17.80 22.83 -41.40
C LEU A 1236 -17.26 23.87 -42.42
N TYR A 1237 -16.05 23.58 -42.92
CA TYR A 1237 -15.57 23.61 -44.33
C TYR A 1237 -14.46 22.53 -44.42
N GLY A 1238 -14.16 21.75 -45.49
CA GLY A 1238 -14.54 21.70 -46.92
C GLY A 1238 -13.25 21.54 -47.76
N ASP A 1239 -13.10 20.76 -48.85
CA ASP A 1239 -13.94 19.83 -49.65
C ASP A 1239 -12.98 18.91 -50.46
N ARG A 1240 -13.41 17.67 -50.82
CA ARG A 1240 -13.31 17.12 -52.20
C ARG A 1240 -14.00 15.74 -52.37
N ARG A 1241 -15.26 15.79 -52.85
CA ARG A 1241 -15.95 14.88 -53.83
C ARG A 1241 -15.73 13.35 -53.71
N ARG A 1242 -16.72 12.48 -53.40
CA ARG A 1242 -18.11 12.25 -53.92
C ARG A 1242 -18.15 11.37 -55.21
N ILE A 1243 -19.21 10.55 -55.34
CA ILE A 1243 -19.70 9.70 -56.46
C ILE A 1243 -19.54 8.18 -56.22
N GLU A 1244 -20.58 7.32 -56.28
CA GLU A 1244 -21.98 7.39 -55.75
C GLU A 1244 -22.64 5.96 -55.85
N GLU A 1245 -23.63 5.63 -55.00
CA GLU A 1245 -24.56 4.46 -55.06
C GLU A 1245 -23.98 3.01 -54.86
N ARG A 1246 -24.73 2.00 -54.35
CA ARG A 1246 -26.19 1.78 -54.31
C ARG A 1246 -26.65 0.85 -53.14
N ASN A 1247 -27.94 0.97 -52.77
CA ASN A 1247 -28.73 0.08 -51.87
C ASN A 1247 -29.00 -1.32 -52.48
N PRO A 1248 -29.62 -2.30 -51.76
CA PRO A 1248 -30.33 -2.20 -50.46
C PRO A 1248 -29.82 -3.08 -49.31
#